data_AF-A0AAJ1LBX2-F1
#
_entry.id   AF-A0AAJ1LBX2-F1
#
_cell.length_a   1.000
_cell.length_b   1.000
_cell.length_c   1.000
_cell.angle_alpha   90.00
_cell.angle_beta   90.00
_cell.angle_gamma   90.00
#
_symmetry.space_group_name_H-M   'P 1'
#
loop_
_entity.id
_entity.type
_entity.pdbx_description
1 polymer ?
#
loop_
_entity_poly.entity_id
_entity_poly.type
_entity_poly.pdbx_seq_one_letter_code
_entity_poly.pdbx_strand_id
1 'polypeptide(L)'
;MKRLINQGFIMDIIKEKIGSNNFLLYSLKNKELIKPEIIVKSWNDNTFKYPINNEIKNIEGFRSAQLGALFSIKSYWTIKKDPATIVMPTGIGKTETMIATVISECRNKTCVIVPSDLLRIQTSDRFCTLNKLREIKAIDDNFLNPIVGLLKSNPKNINNLYNIVNSCNILITTCYLLNKMSEKTLSEFASNFDTLIIDEAHHIPAKSWEKVIKKFKKCKCLQFTATPFREDGKKIKGEIIYNFPLKLAQEQHFFKEFEFYGVEEFDAEKKDFVVAKKAVEILKRDVEILKFPHLLLVRVATQKRAKELFINIYNKFYSEYNPVLIISSNNQNTNREALNKVKKGTSKIIICVNMFSEGIDFPELKICAIHDKYKSLPITLQFIGRLARVKSNLGKASIIANTIDDDTNKAIEELYSQDSDWNQILRNVSDEKIEKELSIQKLSEGFKGNEIIPINNIVPKISMFIYRTSLKEWNIENLDKLFKKSTFNIQQNNDEKILLITELNSNKVGWTTSKDVNNSDWNLHLLYWNEEKQIYYINTTEKSIANKLSELVFPNSTRISGESIFRCLYGINRLMLSTVGLNSTVINNRIRYRMYAGIDIESGITEAIKGNSTKSNLFGVGYENGKEISIGCSYKGTVWAKWVETIDYWKHWCDKQSEKILNDKIETKELLKNVLIPKEINKRPNSIPYKIEFPITAENELKDIVYLSANSINYPFYTINIKLSKYNKSGLIYFEVCVNDLKEEFSLKIEKKKYTFSHKNGIYFTVKINKYKEVPLVEYLNNEPPLIWFVDGSYIEGNILVKPNSMTYTEFPPINILTWDWTTTNIKKESQGLNKDEESIQYNLISKLKDSNKYKIIFDDDNSGEIADVIAIEEDQLKRKMIIELYHCKYSQGEKPGSRVDDFYEVCGQSEKCIKWFKDSNYFFDRLIKRESDQINRTSKSRIELGNINSISIFKNKLKRYSVQYKVFIVQPGFSYQKINEEINNLLCCSASYLMDTYAIPLKLICSK
;
A
#
# COMPACT_ATOMS: atom_id res chain seq x y z
N MET A 1 -21.28 -38.92 22.38
CA MET A 1 -20.60 -39.97 23.16
C MET A 1 -21.38 -41.30 23.09
N LYS A 2 -21.81 -41.74 21.89
CA LYS A 2 -22.57 -43.01 21.73
C LYS A 2 -22.35 -43.71 20.37
N ARG A 3 -21.21 -43.47 19.69
CA ARG A 3 -20.90 -44.15 18.41
C ARG A 3 -19.38 -44.29 18.21
N LEU A 4 -18.72 -44.98 19.14
CA LEU A 4 -17.33 -45.46 19.07
C LEU A 4 -17.19 -46.73 19.93
N ILE A 5 -18.13 -47.67 19.78
CA ILE A 5 -18.06 -49.00 20.40
C ILE A 5 -17.76 -49.98 19.27
N ASN A 6 -16.51 -50.00 18.83
CA ASN A 6 -15.84 -51.14 18.18
C ASN A 6 -14.41 -50.72 17.81
N GLN A 7 -13.44 -51.35 18.49
CA GLN A 7 -11.97 -51.23 18.42
C GLN A 7 -11.30 -50.61 19.67
N GLY A 8 -11.27 -51.40 20.76
CA GLY A 8 -10.04 -51.74 21.51
C GLY A 8 -9.13 -50.71 22.18
N PHE A 9 -9.35 -49.38 22.11
CA PHE A 9 -8.44 -48.41 22.72
C PHE A 9 -9.19 -47.26 23.41
N ILE A 10 -9.72 -47.49 24.61
CA ILE A 10 -10.00 -46.42 25.56
C ILE A 10 -9.07 -46.63 26.75
N MET A 11 -7.92 -45.96 26.73
CA MET A 11 -7.16 -45.74 27.96
C MET A 11 -7.87 -44.62 28.73
N ASP A 12 -8.32 -44.90 29.95
CA ASP A 12 -8.91 -43.88 30.81
C ASP A 12 -7.87 -42.79 31.10
N ILE A 13 -8.06 -41.60 30.52
CA ILE A 13 -7.23 -40.43 30.80
C ILE A 13 -7.63 -39.89 32.17
N ILE A 14 -6.71 -39.97 33.13
CA ILE A 14 -6.88 -39.36 34.43
C ILE A 14 -6.51 -37.89 34.35
N LYS A 15 -7.35 -37.07 34.97
CA LYS A 15 -7.17 -35.63 35.07
C LYS A 15 -7.01 -35.23 36.52
N GLU A 16 -5.77 -35.03 36.92
CA GLU A 16 -5.43 -34.58 38.25
C GLU A 16 -5.35 -33.06 38.29
N LYS A 17 -5.95 -32.44 39.31
CA LYS A 17 -5.98 -30.99 39.47
C LYS A 17 -4.82 -30.52 40.35
N ILE A 18 -3.96 -29.66 39.82
CA ILE A 18 -2.87 -29.02 40.57
C ILE A 18 -3.26 -27.57 40.90
N GLY A 19 -3.43 -27.26 42.19
CA GLY A 19 -3.84 -25.94 42.65
C GLY A 19 -5.29 -25.58 42.25
N SER A 20 -5.53 -24.33 41.84
CA SER A 20 -6.89 -23.83 41.62
C SER A 20 -7.50 -24.23 40.27
N ASN A 21 -6.72 -24.25 39.19
CA ASN A 21 -7.24 -24.41 37.82
C ASN A 21 -6.30 -25.14 36.83
N ASN A 22 -5.13 -25.63 37.27
CA ASN A 22 -4.18 -26.33 36.39
C ASN A 22 -4.36 -27.85 36.48
N PHE A 23 -3.93 -28.58 35.45
CA PHE A 23 -4.18 -30.03 35.37
C PHE A 23 -2.96 -30.82 34.90
N LEU A 24 -2.80 -32.04 35.40
CA LEU A 24 -1.99 -33.10 34.81
C LEU A 24 -2.93 -34.10 34.14
N LEU A 25 -2.59 -34.50 32.91
CA LEU A 25 -3.30 -35.49 32.12
C LEU A 25 -2.37 -36.67 31.88
N TYR A 26 -2.80 -37.88 32.22
CA TYR A 26 -2.00 -39.10 32.06
C TYR A 26 -2.87 -40.35 31.94
N SER A 27 -2.32 -41.39 31.33
CA SER A 27 -2.91 -42.74 31.30
C SER A 27 -2.21 -43.64 32.33
N LEU A 28 -2.97 -44.41 33.10
CA LEU A 28 -2.40 -45.43 33.99
C LEU A 28 -2.00 -46.68 33.21
N LYS A 29 -0.83 -47.27 33.54
CA LYS A 29 -0.47 -48.64 33.17
C LYS A 29 -0.44 -49.45 34.46
N ASN A 30 -1.21 -50.54 34.53
CA ASN A 30 -1.31 -51.38 35.74
C ASN A 30 -1.70 -50.62 37.03
N LYS A 31 -2.50 -49.55 36.92
CA LYS A 31 -2.96 -48.69 38.03
C LYS A 31 -1.87 -47.87 38.76
N GLU A 32 -0.65 -47.78 38.24
CA GLU A 32 0.44 -46.97 38.83
C GLU A 32 0.80 -45.74 37.97
N LEU A 33 1.22 -44.66 38.65
CA LEU A 33 1.72 -43.44 38.00
C LEU A 33 3.17 -43.67 37.52
N ILE A 34 3.39 -43.62 36.22
CA ILE A 34 4.73 -43.79 35.63
C ILE A 34 5.50 -42.48 35.72
N LYS A 35 6.76 -42.51 36.16
CA LYS A 35 7.61 -41.31 36.19
C LYS A 35 7.94 -40.82 34.76
N PRO A 36 8.05 -39.49 34.52
CA PRO A 36 8.38 -38.93 33.21
C PRO A 36 9.60 -39.55 32.52
N GLU A 37 10.64 -39.91 33.28
CA GLU A 37 11.89 -40.47 32.75
C GLU A 37 11.69 -41.87 32.14
N ILE A 38 10.78 -42.68 32.71
CA ILE A 38 10.46 -44.02 32.21
C ILE A 38 9.71 -43.91 30.87
N ILE A 39 8.86 -42.89 30.71
CA ILE A 39 8.15 -42.63 29.47
C ILE A 39 9.13 -42.30 28.35
N VAL A 40 10.07 -41.38 28.59
CA VAL A 40 11.10 -41.00 27.60
C VAL A 40 12.01 -42.19 27.27
N LYS A 41 12.33 -43.02 28.27
CA LYS A 41 13.05 -44.28 28.04
C LYS A 41 12.29 -45.21 27.10
N SER A 42 10.98 -45.35 27.27
CA SER A 42 10.16 -46.15 26.34
C SER A 42 10.22 -45.64 24.89
N TRP A 43 10.42 -44.34 24.68
CA TRP A 43 10.56 -43.80 23.32
C TRP A 43 11.93 -44.09 22.72
N ASN A 44 12.99 -44.09 23.54
CA ASN A 44 14.36 -44.43 23.11
C ASN A 44 14.55 -45.93 22.87
N ASP A 45 13.93 -46.77 23.70
CA ASP A 45 14.08 -48.22 23.64
C ASP A 45 13.30 -48.86 22.47
N ASN A 46 12.45 -48.09 21.78
CA ASN A 46 11.62 -48.56 20.68
C ASN A 46 11.90 -47.79 19.38
N THR A 47 11.62 -48.44 18.24
CA THR A 47 11.89 -47.84 16.91
C THR A 47 10.67 -47.07 16.40
N PHE A 48 10.81 -45.76 16.24
CA PHE A 48 9.81 -44.93 15.58
C PHE A 48 9.81 -45.19 14.06
N LYS A 49 8.64 -45.50 13.49
CA LYS A 49 8.48 -45.79 12.06
C LYS A 49 7.96 -44.56 11.29
N TYR A 50 8.31 -44.47 10.02
CA TYR A 50 7.83 -43.43 9.09
C TYR A 50 6.97 -44.02 7.97
N PRO A 51 5.80 -44.61 8.30
CA PRO A 51 4.90 -45.18 7.29
C PRO A 51 4.43 -44.08 6.34
N ILE A 52 4.45 -44.33 5.04
CA ILE A 52 4.08 -43.37 4.00
C ILE A 52 2.62 -43.57 3.63
N ASN A 53 1.83 -42.49 3.65
CA ASN A 53 0.45 -42.54 3.20
C ASN A 53 0.39 -42.86 1.70
N ASN A 54 -0.42 -43.85 1.32
CA ASN A 54 -0.67 -44.18 -0.08
C ASN A 54 -2.18 -44.39 -0.28
N GLU A 55 -2.83 -43.37 -0.83
CA GLU A 55 -4.28 -43.38 -1.05
C GLU A 55 -4.70 -44.43 -2.09
N ILE A 56 -3.88 -44.66 -3.13
CA ILE A 56 -4.14 -45.64 -4.19
C ILE A 56 -4.13 -47.07 -3.62
N LYS A 57 -3.21 -47.35 -2.70
CA LYS A 57 -3.06 -48.66 -2.05
C LYS A 57 -3.83 -48.78 -0.73
N ASN A 58 -4.61 -47.75 -0.36
CA ASN A 58 -5.34 -47.66 0.91
C ASN A 58 -4.46 -47.91 2.15
N ILE A 59 -3.22 -47.42 2.13
CA ILE A 59 -2.27 -47.53 3.24
C ILE A 59 -2.27 -46.20 3.99
N GLU A 60 -2.74 -46.20 5.24
CA GLU A 60 -2.62 -45.03 6.11
C GLU A 60 -1.17 -44.82 6.56
N GLY A 61 -0.71 -43.57 6.52
CA GLY A 61 0.65 -43.18 6.88
C GLY A 61 0.79 -41.67 7.09
N PHE A 62 2.02 -41.20 7.26
CA PHE A 62 2.33 -39.77 7.18
C PHE A 62 2.13 -39.26 5.76
N ARG A 63 1.56 -38.06 5.66
CA ARG A 63 1.51 -37.31 4.40
C ARG A 63 2.91 -36.86 4.00
N SER A 64 3.13 -36.69 2.70
CA SER A 64 4.37 -36.14 2.12
C SER A 64 4.85 -34.88 2.85
N ALA A 65 3.91 -33.96 3.15
CA ALA A 65 4.20 -32.71 3.85
C ALA A 65 4.72 -32.93 5.28
N GLN A 66 4.20 -33.93 5.98
CA GLN A 66 4.60 -34.26 7.35
C GLN A 66 5.98 -34.92 7.36
N LEU A 67 6.24 -35.85 6.43
CA LEU A 67 7.56 -36.48 6.29
C LEU A 67 8.64 -35.47 5.91
N GLY A 68 8.37 -34.61 4.94
CA GLY A 68 9.30 -33.55 4.53
C GLY A 68 9.65 -32.63 5.70
N ALA A 69 8.65 -32.23 6.50
CA ALA A 69 8.88 -31.45 7.71
C ALA A 69 9.72 -32.21 8.75
N LEU A 70 9.37 -33.47 9.07
CA LEU A 70 10.11 -34.29 10.04
C LEU A 70 11.57 -34.47 9.65
N PHE A 71 11.85 -34.79 8.38
CA PHE A 71 13.22 -34.97 7.90
C PHE A 71 13.99 -33.65 7.84
N SER A 72 13.34 -32.54 7.48
CA SER A 72 13.97 -31.22 7.52
C SER A 72 14.36 -30.82 8.94
N ILE A 73 13.48 -31.07 9.93
CA ILE A 73 13.77 -30.83 11.36
C ILE A 73 14.97 -31.66 11.81
N LYS A 74 14.96 -32.97 11.51
CA LYS A 74 16.07 -33.88 11.85
C LYS A 74 17.38 -33.40 11.25
N SER A 75 17.40 -33.14 9.94
CA SER A 75 18.58 -32.64 9.24
C SER A 75 19.09 -31.34 9.87
N TYR A 76 18.21 -30.36 10.06
CA TYR A 76 18.57 -29.06 10.62
C TYR A 76 19.13 -29.18 12.05
N TRP A 77 18.49 -29.96 12.92
CA TRP A 77 18.90 -30.16 14.30
C TRP A 77 20.20 -30.95 14.50
N THR A 78 20.73 -31.57 13.44
CA THR A 78 22.08 -32.16 13.46
C THR A 78 23.19 -31.12 13.25
N ILE A 79 22.88 -30.00 12.58
CA ILE A 79 23.86 -28.99 12.16
C ILE A 79 23.72 -27.69 12.96
N LYS A 80 22.49 -27.25 13.21
CA LYS A 80 22.15 -25.94 13.79
C LYS A 80 21.30 -26.07 15.06
N LYS A 81 21.44 -25.09 15.95
CA LYS A 81 20.65 -24.96 17.19
C LYS A 81 19.71 -23.75 17.20
N ASP A 82 19.81 -22.89 16.19
CA ASP A 82 18.96 -21.71 16.05
C ASP A 82 17.48 -22.08 15.87
N PRO A 83 16.53 -21.16 16.13
CA PRO A 83 15.11 -21.45 15.95
C PRO A 83 14.78 -21.86 14.50
N ALA A 84 14.08 -22.99 14.37
CA ALA A 84 13.63 -23.54 13.09
C ALA A 84 12.15 -23.23 12.85
N THR A 85 11.80 -22.81 11.64
CA THR A 85 10.43 -22.49 11.22
C THR A 85 9.96 -23.45 10.15
N ILE A 86 8.78 -24.04 10.38
CA ILE A 86 8.06 -24.92 9.47
C ILE A 86 6.82 -24.21 8.98
N VAL A 87 6.77 -23.97 7.67
CA VAL A 87 5.62 -23.37 6.99
C VAL A 87 4.80 -24.48 6.35
N MET A 88 3.59 -24.65 6.89
CA MET A 88 2.65 -25.70 6.48
C MET A 88 1.24 -25.10 6.44
N PRO A 89 0.46 -25.29 5.36
CA PRO A 89 -0.94 -24.91 5.31
C PRO A 89 -1.78 -25.47 6.48
N THR A 90 -2.94 -24.87 6.77
CA THR A 90 -3.83 -25.37 7.83
C THR A 90 -4.47 -26.70 7.41
N GLY A 91 -4.55 -27.70 8.29
CA GLY A 91 -5.23 -28.97 7.99
C GLY A 91 -4.37 -30.08 7.37
N ILE A 92 -3.11 -29.82 7.01
CA ILE A 92 -2.19 -30.86 6.52
C ILE A 92 -1.49 -31.67 7.63
N GLY A 93 -1.81 -31.40 8.91
CA GLY A 93 -1.35 -32.20 10.05
C GLY A 93 -0.15 -31.64 10.82
N LYS A 94 -0.10 -30.32 11.01
CA LYS A 94 0.96 -29.65 11.80
C LYS A 94 1.05 -30.19 13.21
N THR A 95 -0.09 -30.36 13.88
CA THR A 95 -0.13 -30.89 15.26
C THR A 95 0.45 -32.29 15.35
N GLU A 96 0.11 -33.16 14.40
CA GLU A 96 0.68 -34.51 14.32
C GLU A 96 2.18 -34.47 14.01
N THR A 97 2.65 -33.49 13.24
CA THR A 97 4.09 -33.26 12.98
C THR A 97 4.82 -32.82 14.26
N MET A 98 4.23 -31.91 15.05
CA MET A 98 4.76 -31.51 16.36
C MET A 98 4.90 -32.72 17.29
N ILE A 99 3.84 -33.53 17.40
CA ILE A 99 3.82 -34.72 18.26
C ILE A 99 4.85 -35.73 17.77
N ALA A 100 4.86 -36.06 16.47
CA ALA A 100 5.84 -36.98 15.88
C ALA A 100 7.28 -36.51 16.09
N THR A 101 7.55 -35.21 16.02
CA THR A 101 8.89 -34.65 16.29
C THR A 101 9.31 -34.92 17.74
N VAL A 102 8.43 -34.65 18.72
CA VAL A 102 8.74 -34.86 20.15
C VAL A 102 9.06 -36.33 20.43
N ILE A 103 8.24 -37.26 19.92
CA ILE A 103 8.40 -38.69 20.16
C ILE A 103 9.61 -39.24 19.40
N SER A 104 9.77 -38.91 18.11
CA SER A 104 10.86 -39.46 17.27
C SER A 104 12.24 -38.88 17.56
N GLU A 105 12.33 -37.71 18.19
CA GLU A 105 13.57 -37.09 18.68
C GLU A 105 13.76 -37.31 20.20
N CYS A 106 12.91 -38.16 20.79
CA CYS A 106 12.90 -38.56 22.19
C CYS A 106 13.10 -37.38 23.16
N ARG A 107 12.34 -36.30 22.97
CA ARG A 107 12.53 -35.08 23.77
C ARG A 107 12.11 -35.28 25.21
N ASN A 108 12.97 -34.88 26.15
CA ASN A 108 12.74 -35.14 27.56
C ASN A 108 11.65 -34.23 28.12
N LYS A 109 11.76 -32.91 27.85
CA LYS A 109 10.85 -31.92 28.42
C LYS A 109 10.52 -30.80 27.44
N THR A 110 9.29 -30.82 26.94
CA THR A 110 8.82 -29.90 25.89
C THR A 110 7.80 -28.90 26.44
N CYS A 111 8.00 -27.62 26.17
CA CYS A 111 6.98 -26.58 26.35
C CYS A 111 6.31 -26.29 25.01
N VAL A 112 4.99 -26.36 24.95
CA VAL A 112 4.18 -26.02 23.77
C VAL A 112 3.40 -24.75 24.04
N ILE A 113 3.68 -23.70 23.29
CA ILE A 113 2.97 -22.42 23.36
C ILE A 113 1.97 -22.35 22.21
N VAL A 114 0.70 -22.13 22.56
CA VAL A 114 -0.41 -21.91 21.61
C VAL A 114 -1.05 -20.53 21.84
N PRO A 115 -1.73 -19.93 20.84
CA PRO A 115 -2.27 -18.58 21.00
C PRO A 115 -3.59 -18.53 21.78
N SER A 116 -4.35 -19.64 21.85
CA SER A 116 -5.69 -19.66 22.46
C SER A 116 -5.93 -20.82 23.42
N ASP A 117 -6.83 -20.59 24.38
CA ASP A 117 -7.25 -21.59 25.38
C ASP A 117 -7.90 -22.83 24.75
N LEU A 118 -8.56 -22.65 23.62
CA LEU A 118 -9.23 -23.73 22.90
C LEU A 118 -8.23 -24.64 22.18
N LEU A 119 -7.24 -24.05 21.49
CA LEU A 119 -6.12 -24.80 20.93
C LEU A 119 -5.34 -25.53 22.03
N ARG A 120 -5.20 -24.91 23.21
CA ARG A 120 -4.52 -25.52 24.35
C ARG A 120 -5.16 -26.85 24.76
N ILE A 121 -6.49 -26.91 24.78
CA ILE A 121 -7.25 -28.13 25.12
C ILE A 121 -7.14 -29.17 23.99
N GLN A 122 -7.31 -28.77 22.73
CA GLN A 122 -7.21 -29.69 21.60
C GLN A 122 -5.81 -30.32 21.48
N THR A 123 -4.77 -29.50 21.64
CA THR A 123 -3.38 -29.96 21.61
C THR A 123 -3.09 -30.89 22.79
N SER A 124 -3.64 -30.61 23.98
CA SER A 124 -3.47 -31.51 25.14
C SER A 124 -4.07 -32.88 24.93
N ASP A 125 -5.27 -32.95 24.36
CA ASP A 125 -5.96 -34.22 24.12
C ASP A 125 -5.20 -35.09 23.10
N ARG A 126 -4.63 -34.46 22.06
CA ARG A 126 -3.83 -35.16 21.05
C ARG A 126 -2.47 -35.66 21.58
N PHE A 127 -1.76 -34.84 22.35
CA PHE A 127 -0.50 -35.27 22.97
C PHE A 127 -0.71 -36.40 23.98
N CYS A 128 -1.78 -36.33 24.79
CA CYS A 128 -2.05 -37.31 25.84
C CYS A 128 -2.39 -38.71 25.31
N THR A 129 -2.94 -38.81 24.09
CA THR A 129 -3.42 -40.08 23.52
C THR A 129 -2.47 -40.70 22.51
N LEU A 130 -1.73 -39.88 21.76
CA LEU A 130 -0.91 -40.31 20.61
C LEU A 130 -1.69 -41.14 19.56
N ASN A 131 -3.03 -41.10 19.57
CA ASN A 131 -3.87 -42.00 18.78
C ASN A 131 -3.53 -41.97 17.29
N LYS A 132 -3.33 -40.78 16.72
CA LYS A 132 -3.08 -40.69 15.27
C LYS A 132 -1.77 -41.35 14.86
N LEU A 133 -0.75 -41.35 15.73
CA LEU A 133 0.52 -42.03 15.45
C LEU A 133 0.37 -43.56 15.52
N ARG A 134 -0.52 -44.07 16.39
CA ARG A 134 -0.87 -45.50 16.47
C ARG A 134 -1.69 -45.94 15.27
N GLU A 135 -2.70 -45.15 14.88
CA GLU A 135 -3.55 -45.40 13.70
C GLU A 135 -2.70 -45.57 12.43
N ILE A 136 -1.74 -44.67 12.21
CA ILE A 136 -0.84 -44.74 11.05
C ILE A 136 0.30 -45.76 11.23
N LYS A 137 0.40 -46.46 12.36
CA LYS A 137 1.46 -47.43 12.68
C LYS A 137 2.88 -46.83 12.75
N ALA A 138 2.99 -45.54 13.10
CA ALA A 138 4.28 -44.90 13.35
C ALA A 138 4.88 -45.33 14.70
N ILE A 139 4.02 -45.65 15.67
CA ILE A 139 4.37 -46.18 16.99
C ILE A 139 3.47 -47.39 17.32
N ASP A 140 3.94 -48.26 18.20
CA ASP A 140 3.20 -49.41 18.73
C ASP A 140 2.91 -49.26 20.25
N ASP A 141 2.37 -50.30 20.87
CA ASP A 141 1.96 -50.30 22.28
C ASP A 141 3.13 -50.28 23.28
N ASN A 142 4.38 -50.44 22.80
CA ASN A 142 5.56 -50.30 23.63
C ASN A 142 5.90 -48.83 23.92
N PHE A 143 5.41 -47.90 23.09
CA PHE A 143 5.51 -46.46 23.37
C PHE A 143 4.49 -46.05 24.44
N LEU A 144 4.98 -45.54 25.57
CA LEU A 144 4.14 -44.99 26.62
C LEU A 144 3.63 -43.58 26.24
N ASN A 145 2.41 -43.26 26.66
CA ASN A 145 1.87 -41.91 26.46
C ASN A 145 2.55 -40.89 27.39
N PRO A 146 2.78 -39.64 26.95
CA PRO A 146 3.37 -38.61 27.78
C PRO A 146 2.44 -38.17 28.90
N ILE A 147 3.01 -37.75 30.02
CA ILE A 147 2.28 -36.94 30.99
C ILE A 147 2.21 -35.51 30.47
N VAL A 148 0.99 -34.99 30.31
CA VAL A 148 0.72 -33.66 29.76
C VAL A 148 0.25 -32.71 30.86
N GLY A 149 1.03 -31.68 31.15
CA GLY A 149 0.66 -30.59 32.05
C GLY A 149 -0.05 -29.45 31.31
N LEU A 150 -1.23 -29.06 31.80
CA LEU A 150 -2.06 -28.00 31.24
C LEU A 150 -2.09 -26.79 32.18
N LEU A 151 -1.37 -25.73 31.80
CA LEU A 151 -1.33 -24.48 32.56
C LEU A 151 -2.45 -23.54 32.10
N LYS A 152 -3.48 -23.36 32.94
CA LYS A 152 -4.64 -22.48 32.70
C LYS A 152 -4.60 -21.17 33.50
N SER A 153 -3.83 -21.13 34.58
CA SER A 153 -3.66 -19.96 35.43
C SER A 153 -2.29 -19.95 36.08
N ASN A 154 -1.74 -18.75 36.31
CA ASN A 154 -0.51 -18.60 37.07
C ASN A 154 -0.76 -19.10 38.51
N PRO A 155 0.00 -20.11 39.00
CA PRO A 155 -0.17 -20.61 40.35
C PRO A 155 0.11 -19.52 41.38
N LYS A 156 -0.70 -19.43 42.45
CA LYS A 156 -0.46 -18.50 43.56
C LYS A 156 0.81 -18.85 44.35
N ASN A 157 1.18 -20.14 44.38
CA ASN A 157 2.38 -20.67 45.02
C ASN A 157 3.33 -21.22 43.95
N ILE A 158 4.60 -20.80 43.99
CA ILE A 158 5.62 -21.22 43.03
C ILE A 158 5.91 -22.74 43.09
N ASN A 159 5.73 -23.37 44.25
CA ASN A 159 5.89 -24.83 44.39
C ASN A 159 4.88 -25.59 43.54
N ASN A 160 3.66 -25.06 43.37
CA ASN A 160 2.67 -25.68 42.47
C ASN A 160 3.10 -25.57 41.00
N LEU A 161 3.85 -24.52 40.62
CA LEU A 161 4.45 -24.40 39.30
C LEU A 161 5.58 -25.42 39.11
N TYR A 162 6.43 -25.59 40.12
CA TYR A 162 7.49 -26.60 40.08
C TYR A 162 6.93 -28.02 40.04
N ASN A 163 5.88 -28.31 40.80
CA ASN A 163 5.24 -29.62 40.80
C ASN A 163 4.69 -29.97 39.41
N ILE A 164 3.89 -29.09 38.78
CA ILE A 164 3.36 -29.39 37.45
C ILE A 164 4.47 -29.50 36.40
N VAL A 165 5.50 -28.66 36.47
CA VAL A 165 6.63 -28.71 35.55
C VAL A 165 7.41 -30.00 35.74
N ASN A 166 7.73 -30.41 36.96
CA ASN A 166 8.54 -31.61 37.23
C ASN A 166 7.80 -32.92 36.98
N SER A 167 6.47 -32.93 37.09
CA SER A 167 5.66 -34.14 36.91
C SER A 167 5.21 -34.38 35.46
N CYS A 168 5.60 -33.57 34.47
CA CYS A 168 5.19 -33.75 33.08
C CYS A 168 6.35 -33.84 32.08
N ASN A 169 6.13 -34.58 30.99
CA ASN A 169 7.00 -34.58 29.81
C ASN A 169 6.69 -33.38 28.91
N ILE A 170 5.40 -33.07 28.77
CA ILE A 170 4.90 -32.01 27.88
C ILE A 170 4.10 -31.02 28.70
N LEU A 171 4.45 -29.75 28.65
CA LEU A 171 3.65 -28.67 29.24
C LEU A 171 3.05 -27.81 28.13
N ILE A 172 1.74 -27.61 28.16
CA ILE A 172 1.03 -26.80 27.16
C ILE A 172 0.45 -25.54 27.83
N THR A 173 0.75 -24.38 27.26
CA THR A 173 0.35 -23.08 27.81
C THR A 173 0.11 -22.04 26.72
N THR A 174 -0.22 -20.81 27.13
CA THR A 174 -0.41 -19.66 26.23
C THR A 174 0.61 -18.57 26.54
N CYS A 175 1.01 -17.81 25.52
CA CYS A 175 1.93 -16.69 25.69
C CYS A 175 1.39 -15.63 26.67
N TYR A 176 0.07 -15.44 26.73
CA TYR A 176 -0.58 -14.52 27.68
C TYR A 176 -0.29 -14.88 29.15
N LEU A 177 -0.37 -16.16 29.52
CA LEU A 177 -0.11 -16.61 30.89
C LEU A 177 1.36 -16.46 31.27
N LEU A 178 2.27 -16.79 30.35
CA LEU A 178 3.71 -16.64 30.58
C LEU A 178 4.11 -15.18 30.77
N ASN A 179 3.49 -14.25 30.05
CA ASN A 179 3.73 -12.82 30.23
C ASN A 179 3.28 -12.26 31.58
N LYS A 180 2.37 -12.94 32.29
CA LYS A 180 1.96 -12.57 33.66
C LYS A 180 2.95 -13.02 34.74
N MET A 181 3.93 -13.85 34.40
CA MET A 181 4.98 -14.25 35.36
C MET A 181 6.00 -13.12 35.56
N SER A 182 6.61 -13.07 36.75
CA SER A 182 7.75 -12.20 36.98
C SER A 182 8.92 -12.61 36.07
N GLU A 183 9.84 -11.67 35.78
CA GLU A 183 11.03 -11.94 34.96
C GLU A 183 11.87 -13.11 35.49
N LYS A 184 12.04 -13.18 36.82
CA LYS A 184 12.78 -14.25 37.50
C LYS A 184 12.06 -15.59 37.32
N THR A 185 10.77 -15.64 37.66
CA THR A 185 9.96 -16.86 37.55
C THR A 185 9.87 -17.38 36.12
N LEU A 186 9.74 -16.50 35.13
CA LEU A 186 9.70 -16.91 33.72
C LEU A 186 11.04 -17.49 33.26
N SER A 187 12.16 -16.95 33.74
CA SER A 187 13.50 -17.44 33.40
C SER A 187 13.75 -18.82 34.02
N GLU A 188 13.38 -19.00 35.29
CA GLU A 188 13.43 -20.29 36.00
C GLU A 188 12.52 -21.32 35.30
N PHE A 189 11.28 -20.92 34.99
CA PHE A 189 10.34 -21.76 34.24
C PHE A 189 10.92 -22.21 32.89
N ALA A 190 11.46 -21.29 32.09
CA ALA A 190 12.03 -21.61 30.79
C ALA A 190 13.24 -22.56 30.87
N SER A 191 14.08 -22.43 31.91
CA SER A 191 15.27 -23.29 32.10
C SER A 191 14.96 -24.77 32.36
N ASN A 192 13.70 -25.11 32.67
CA ASN A 192 13.30 -26.50 32.89
C ASN A 192 13.10 -27.30 31.59
N PHE A 193 13.03 -26.64 30.43
CA PHE A 193 12.68 -27.30 29.16
C PHE A 193 13.90 -27.47 28.26
N ASP A 194 13.94 -28.57 27.51
CA ASP A 194 14.96 -28.79 26.47
C ASP A 194 14.46 -28.37 25.08
N THR A 195 13.14 -28.32 24.90
CA THR A 195 12.49 -28.06 23.62
C THR A 195 11.35 -27.07 23.83
N LEU A 196 11.30 -26.06 22.96
CA LEU A 196 10.18 -25.13 22.84
C LEU A 196 9.50 -25.33 21.49
N ILE A 197 8.21 -25.61 21.50
CA ILE A 197 7.38 -25.64 20.29
C ILE A 197 6.41 -24.47 20.34
N ILE A 198 6.34 -23.72 19.24
CA ILE A 198 5.44 -22.59 19.08
C ILE A 198 4.49 -22.89 17.92
N ASP A 199 3.20 -23.01 18.22
CA ASP A 199 2.16 -23.05 17.19
C ASP A 199 1.69 -21.63 16.86
N GLU A 200 1.33 -21.40 15.61
CA GLU A 200 0.96 -20.09 15.06
C GLU A 200 2.05 -19.01 15.26
N ALA A 201 3.27 -19.34 14.82
CA ALA A 201 4.48 -18.52 14.99
C ALA A 201 4.44 -17.11 14.35
N HIS A 202 3.44 -16.79 13.53
CA HIS A 202 3.23 -15.44 13.01
C HIS A 202 2.94 -14.39 14.11
N HIS A 203 2.60 -14.82 15.32
CA HIS A 203 2.47 -13.96 16.49
C HIS A 203 3.80 -13.51 17.12
N ILE A 204 4.91 -14.23 16.85
CA ILE A 204 6.24 -14.03 17.48
C ILE A 204 6.76 -12.58 17.44
N PRO A 205 6.61 -11.82 16.35
CA PRO A 205 7.17 -10.46 16.27
C PRO A 205 6.50 -9.43 17.20
N ALA A 206 5.40 -9.79 17.87
CA ALA A 206 4.83 -8.96 18.92
C ALA A 206 5.76 -8.91 20.15
N LYS A 207 5.90 -7.72 20.75
CA LYS A 207 6.79 -7.49 21.92
C LYS A 207 6.55 -8.48 23.07
N SER A 208 5.29 -8.85 23.30
CA SER A 208 4.89 -9.81 24.34
C SER A 208 5.38 -11.24 24.05
N TRP A 209 5.39 -11.68 22.80
CA TRP A 209 5.91 -12.98 22.41
C TRP A 209 7.44 -13.00 22.42
N GLU A 210 8.06 -11.95 21.87
CA GLU A 210 9.51 -11.82 21.85
C GLU A 210 10.12 -11.86 23.26
N LYS A 211 9.47 -11.20 24.24
CA LYS A 211 9.88 -11.23 25.65
C LYS A 211 9.95 -12.67 26.20
N VAL A 212 8.93 -13.48 25.92
CA VAL A 212 8.84 -14.87 26.38
C VAL A 212 9.90 -15.73 25.69
N ILE A 213 9.97 -15.68 24.37
CA ILE A 213 10.85 -16.54 23.57
C ILE A 213 12.33 -16.29 23.87
N LYS A 214 12.71 -15.03 24.15
CA LYS A 214 14.08 -14.69 24.59
C LYS A 214 14.52 -15.42 25.85
N LYS A 215 13.61 -15.90 26.70
CA LYS A 215 13.95 -16.67 27.91
C LYS A 215 14.23 -18.16 27.61
N PHE A 216 13.78 -18.68 26.47
CA PHE A 216 13.99 -20.06 26.01
C PHE A 216 15.23 -20.24 25.12
N LYS A 217 16.20 -19.32 25.14
CA LYS A 217 17.40 -19.35 24.29
C LYS A 217 18.24 -20.65 24.38
N LYS A 218 18.13 -21.39 25.49
CA LYS A 218 18.86 -22.65 25.70
C LYS A 218 18.13 -23.88 25.10
N CYS A 219 16.88 -23.72 24.67
CA CYS A 219 16.05 -24.81 24.17
C CYS A 219 16.15 -24.91 22.64
N LYS A 220 16.00 -26.12 22.09
CA LYS A 220 15.69 -26.27 20.66
C LYS A 220 14.32 -25.65 20.39
N CYS A 221 14.28 -24.59 19.60
CA CYS A 221 13.05 -23.86 19.31
C CYS A 221 12.51 -24.25 17.93
N LEU A 222 11.28 -24.76 17.89
CA LEU A 222 10.58 -25.15 16.67
C LEU A 222 9.29 -24.35 16.53
N GLN A 223 9.09 -23.74 15.37
CA GLN A 223 8.01 -22.81 15.09
C GLN A 223 7.17 -23.36 13.96
N PHE A 224 5.85 -23.40 14.13
CA PHE A 224 4.91 -23.79 13.08
C PHE A 224 4.01 -22.62 12.72
N THR A 225 3.84 -22.37 11.42
CA THR A 225 2.89 -21.36 10.93
C THR A 225 2.35 -21.75 9.56
N ALA A 226 1.18 -21.23 9.17
CA ALA A 226 0.74 -21.29 7.77
C ALA A 226 1.23 -20.08 6.97
N THR A 227 1.62 -19.02 7.67
CA THR A 227 1.77 -17.68 7.10
C THR A 227 3.04 -17.07 7.71
N PRO A 228 4.19 -17.12 7.02
CA PRO A 228 5.44 -16.62 7.58
C PRO A 228 5.56 -15.09 7.58
N PHE A 229 4.58 -14.39 7.02
CA PHE A 229 4.57 -12.93 6.82
C PHE A 229 3.51 -12.23 7.69
N ARG A 230 3.75 -10.95 8.02
CA ARG A 230 2.83 -10.06 8.74
C ARG A 230 2.54 -8.79 7.95
N GLU A 231 1.43 -8.13 8.31
CA GLU A 231 1.02 -6.88 7.69
C GLU A 231 1.88 -5.68 8.07
N ASP A 232 2.42 -5.66 9.30
CA ASP A 232 3.31 -4.62 9.78
C ASP A 232 4.74 -4.76 9.24
N GLY A 233 4.95 -5.64 8.25
CA GLY A 233 6.25 -5.93 7.65
C GLY A 233 7.25 -6.63 8.58
N LYS A 234 6.85 -6.96 9.82
CA LYS A 234 7.75 -7.59 10.79
C LYS A 234 7.90 -9.08 10.50
N LYS A 235 9.15 -9.52 10.49
CA LYS A 235 9.54 -10.90 10.17
C LYS A 235 9.46 -11.81 11.38
N ILE A 236 9.09 -13.07 11.14
CA ILE A 236 9.21 -14.13 12.13
C ILE A 236 10.70 -14.44 12.33
N LYS A 237 11.15 -14.55 13.59
CA LYS A 237 12.55 -14.87 13.91
C LYS A 237 12.77 -16.37 13.83
N GLY A 238 13.65 -16.83 12.95
CA GLY A 238 13.99 -18.25 12.79
C GLY A 238 14.07 -18.63 11.30
N GLU A 239 14.91 -19.59 10.96
CA GLU A 239 15.14 -20.02 9.58
C GLU A 239 13.93 -20.83 9.08
N ILE A 240 13.35 -20.47 7.94
CA ILE A 240 12.34 -21.31 7.29
C ILE A 240 13.05 -22.52 6.68
N ILE A 241 13.05 -23.65 7.40
CA ILE A 241 13.77 -24.87 7.00
C ILE A 241 12.92 -25.80 6.14
N TYR A 242 11.60 -25.58 6.12
CA TYR A 242 10.67 -26.30 5.28
C TYR A 242 9.44 -25.45 4.99
N ASN A 243 9.08 -25.35 3.71
CA ASN A 243 7.85 -24.73 3.24
C ASN A 243 7.11 -25.74 2.36
N PHE A 244 5.88 -26.11 2.73
CA PHE A 244 5.01 -26.90 1.89
C PHE A 244 4.02 -25.98 1.16
N PRO A 245 4.19 -25.74 -0.16
CA PRO A 245 3.35 -24.83 -0.92
C PRO A 245 1.87 -25.17 -0.82
N LEU A 246 1.01 -24.15 -0.80
CA LEU A 246 -0.44 -24.35 -0.81
C LEU A 246 -0.88 -25.04 -2.10
N LYS A 247 -0.23 -24.72 -3.23
CA LYS A 247 -0.44 -25.36 -4.54
C LYS A 247 -0.27 -26.88 -4.47
N LEU A 248 0.85 -27.37 -3.94
CA LEU A 248 1.10 -28.82 -3.80
C LEU A 248 0.08 -29.49 -2.87
N ALA A 249 -0.37 -28.80 -1.82
CA ALA A 249 -1.38 -29.34 -0.93
C ALA A 249 -2.77 -29.51 -1.60
N GLN A 250 -3.10 -28.64 -2.55
CA GLN A 250 -4.32 -28.76 -3.36
C GLN A 250 -4.19 -29.84 -4.43
N GLU A 251 -3.05 -29.91 -5.13
CA GLU A 251 -2.76 -30.96 -6.12
C GLU A 251 -2.81 -32.37 -5.49
N GLN A 252 -2.44 -32.49 -4.22
CA GLN A 252 -2.55 -33.73 -3.43
C GLN A 252 -3.92 -33.89 -2.75
N HIS A 253 -4.93 -33.11 -3.14
CA HIS A 253 -6.30 -33.16 -2.65
C HIS A 253 -6.48 -33.05 -1.11
N PHE A 254 -5.48 -32.50 -0.40
CA PHE A 254 -5.63 -32.22 1.04
C PHE A 254 -6.59 -31.07 1.34
N PHE A 255 -6.91 -30.27 0.31
CA PHE A 255 -7.93 -29.24 0.32
C PHE A 255 -8.95 -29.52 -0.78
N LYS A 256 -10.24 -29.49 -0.44
CA LYS A 256 -11.28 -29.40 -1.48
C LYS A 256 -11.31 -27.97 -2.00
N GLU A 257 -11.45 -27.82 -3.31
CA GLU A 257 -11.83 -26.54 -3.91
C GLU A 257 -13.06 -25.98 -3.20
N PHE A 258 -13.04 -24.66 -2.98
CA PHE A 258 -14.19 -23.91 -2.53
C PHE A 258 -14.68 -23.03 -3.67
N GLU A 259 -15.99 -22.74 -3.65
CA GLU A 259 -16.65 -21.85 -4.57
C GLU A 259 -16.64 -20.44 -3.96
N PHE A 260 -16.09 -19.47 -4.69
CA PHE A 260 -16.24 -18.08 -4.29
C PHE A 260 -17.36 -17.41 -5.07
N TYR A 261 -18.20 -16.70 -4.34
CA TYR A 261 -19.29 -15.90 -4.86
C TYR A 261 -19.02 -14.44 -4.51
N GLY A 262 -18.29 -13.75 -5.39
CA GLY A 262 -18.07 -12.32 -5.30
C GLY A 262 -19.33 -11.57 -5.69
N VAL A 263 -19.88 -10.79 -4.77
CA VAL A 263 -20.95 -9.84 -5.09
C VAL A 263 -20.33 -8.46 -5.26
N GLU A 264 -20.68 -7.74 -6.33
CA GLU A 264 -20.24 -6.35 -6.52
C GLU A 264 -21.38 -5.43 -6.13
N GLU A 265 -21.30 -4.84 -4.93
CA GLU A 265 -22.25 -3.82 -4.49
C GLU A 265 -21.50 -2.57 -4.06
N PHE A 266 -21.72 -1.48 -4.78
CA PHE A 266 -21.05 -0.19 -4.56
C PHE A 266 -21.83 0.68 -3.57
N ASP A 267 -23.10 0.36 -3.32
CA ASP A 267 -23.97 1.02 -2.35
C ASP A 267 -23.71 0.45 -0.94
N ALA A 268 -23.15 1.29 -0.07
CA ALA A 268 -22.77 0.91 1.28
C ALA A 268 -23.95 0.43 2.15
N GLU A 269 -25.17 0.90 1.86
CA GLU A 269 -26.38 0.50 2.59
C GLU A 269 -26.90 -0.88 2.15
N LYS A 270 -26.64 -1.28 0.90
CA LYS A 270 -27.13 -2.55 0.34
C LYS A 270 -26.13 -3.69 0.43
N LYS A 271 -24.83 -3.39 0.56
CA LYS A 271 -23.76 -4.40 0.51
C LYS A 271 -23.98 -5.58 1.44
N ASP A 272 -24.40 -5.31 2.68
CA ASP A 272 -24.60 -6.36 3.68
C ASP A 272 -25.78 -7.25 3.33
N PHE A 273 -26.88 -6.68 2.81
CA PHE A 273 -28.04 -7.48 2.39
C PHE A 273 -27.73 -8.36 1.18
N VAL A 274 -26.99 -7.84 0.18
CA VAL A 274 -26.61 -8.60 -1.03
C VAL A 274 -25.74 -9.81 -0.66
N VAL A 275 -24.76 -9.62 0.23
CA VAL A 275 -23.92 -10.72 0.76
C VAL A 275 -24.79 -11.77 1.48
N ALA A 276 -25.65 -11.33 2.40
CA ALA A 276 -26.50 -12.25 3.17
C ALA A 276 -27.46 -13.04 2.27
N LYS A 277 -28.10 -12.37 1.30
CA LYS A 277 -29.01 -13.00 0.33
C LYS A 277 -28.32 -14.12 -0.43
N LYS A 278 -27.13 -13.86 -0.99
CA LYS A 278 -26.40 -14.89 -1.74
C LYS A 278 -25.93 -16.04 -0.84
N ALA A 279 -25.50 -15.74 0.39
CA ALA A 279 -25.08 -16.76 1.34
C ALA A 279 -26.22 -17.71 1.76
N VAL A 280 -27.43 -17.17 2.00
CA VAL A 280 -28.60 -17.98 2.36
C VAL A 280 -29.17 -18.75 1.16
N GLU A 281 -29.10 -18.20 -0.05
CA GLU A 281 -29.43 -18.93 -1.29
C GLU A 281 -28.61 -20.23 -1.42
N ILE A 282 -27.30 -20.15 -1.15
CA ILE A 282 -26.40 -21.32 -1.17
C ILE A 282 -26.72 -22.26 0.00
N LEU A 283 -26.97 -21.74 1.19
CA LEU A 283 -27.36 -22.56 2.35
C LEU A 283 -28.63 -23.36 2.06
N LYS A 284 -29.63 -22.72 1.46
CA LYS A 284 -30.89 -23.33 1.05
C LYS A 284 -30.64 -24.46 0.05
N ARG A 285 -29.85 -24.21 -1.01
CA ARG A 285 -29.44 -25.24 -1.98
C ARG A 285 -28.78 -26.42 -1.29
N ASP A 286 -27.78 -26.17 -0.45
CA ASP A 286 -26.95 -27.23 0.12
C ASP A 286 -27.70 -28.08 1.16
N VAL A 287 -28.55 -27.46 1.99
CA VAL A 287 -29.33 -28.15 3.03
C VAL A 287 -30.60 -28.81 2.46
N GLU A 288 -31.36 -28.11 1.63
CA GLU A 288 -32.69 -28.57 1.20
C GLU A 288 -32.63 -29.45 -0.05
N ILE A 289 -31.73 -29.15 -0.99
CA ILE A 289 -31.64 -29.86 -2.28
C ILE A 289 -30.57 -30.95 -2.19
N LEU A 290 -29.34 -30.59 -1.84
CA LEU A 290 -28.19 -31.52 -1.80
C LEU A 290 -28.13 -32.36 -0.51
N LYS A 291 -28.98 -32.04 0.48
CA LYS A 291 -29.06 -32.72 1.78
C LYS A 291 -27.74 -32.76 2.56
N PHE A 292 -26.84 -31.81 2.31
CA PHE A 292 -25.63 -31.67 3.10
C PHE A 292 -25.93 -30.98 4.44
N PRO A 293 -25.30 -31.41 5.55
CA PRO A 293 -25.53 -30.81 6.86
C PRO A 293 -24.77 -29.48 7.04
N HIS A 294 -24.64 -28.68 5.98
CA HIS A 294 -23.84 -27.45 5.97
C HIS A 294 -24.38 -26.40 6.95
N LEU A 295 -23.44 -25.60 7.47
CA LEU A 295 -23.67 -24.44 8.32
C LEU A 295 -23.10 -23.19 7.67
N LEU A 296 -23.82 -22.08 7.83
CA LEU A 296 -23.41 -20.74 7.41
C LEU A 296 -22.75 -19.99 8.57
N LEU A 297 -21.50 -19.56 8.35
CA LEU A 297 -20.76 -18.68 9.24
C LEU A 297 -20.78 -17.24 8.72
N VAL A 298 -21.38 -16.34 9.49
CA VAL A 298 -21.40 -14.90 9.24
C VAL A 298 -20.29 -14.26 10.05
N ARG A 299 -19.32 -13.67 9.33
CA ARG A 299 -18.13 -13.04 9.91
C ARG A 299 -18.24 -11.52 9.83
N VAL A 300 -17.98 -10.88 10.97
CA VAL A 300 -18.07 -9.43 11.16
C VAL A 300 -16.87 -8.94 11.98
N ALA A 301 -16.43 -7.70 11.76
CA ALA A 301 -15.24 -7.14 12.39
C ALA A 301 -15.48 -6.69 13.83
N THR A 302 -16.69 -6.25 14.17
CA THR A 302 -17.01 -5.68 15.49
C THR A 302 -18.27 -6.30 16.09
N GLN A 303 -18.35 -6.29 17.42
CA GLN A 303 -19.50 -6.81 18.16
C GLN A 303 -20.78 -5.99 17.95
N LYS A 304 -20.63 -4.67 17.71
CA LYS A 304 -21.75 -3.79 17.36
C LYS A 304 -22.37 -4.20 16.02
N ARG A 305 -21.55 -4.30 14.96
CA ARG A 305 -22.02 -4.74 13.63
C ARG A 305 -22.60 -6.16 13.67
N ALA A 306 -22.01 -7.07 14.45
CA ALA A 306 -22.55 -8.42 14.59
C ALA A 306 -23.97 -8.43 15.18
N LYS A 307 -24.26 -7.55 16.15
CA LYS A 307 -25.63 -7.39 16.67
C LYS A 307 -26.57 -6.77 15.64
N GLU A 308 -26.12 -5.75 14.91
CA GLU A 308 -26.89 -5.10 13.84
C GLU A 308 -27.27 -6.09 12.74
N LEU A 309 -26.32 -6.85 12.20
CA LEU A 309 -26.59 -7.87 11.17
C LEU A 309 -27.49 -8.99 11.70
N PHE A 310 -27.28 -9.42 12.96
CA PHE A 310 -28.12 -10.42 13.58
C PHE A 310 -29.58 -9.95 13.65
N ILE A 311 -29.84 -8.72 14.12
CA ILE A 311 -31.20 -8.20 14.31
C ILE A 311 -31.83 -7.81 12.97
N ASN A 312 -31.14 -6.98 12.18
CA ASN A 312 -31.74 -6.29 11.03
C ASN A 312 -31.75 -7.12 9.75
N ILE A 313 -30.89 -8.14 9.66
CA ILE A 313 -30.78 -8.99 8.46
C ILE A 313 -31.14 -10.44 8.78
N TYR A 314 -30.28 -11.13 9.53
CA TYR A 314 -30.38 -12.59 9.66
C TYR A 314 -31.61 -13.05 10.44
N ASN A 315 -31.91 -12.44 11.59
CA ASN A 315 -33.09 -12.81 12.37
C ASN A 315 -34.39 -12.24 11.78
N LYS A 316 -34.32 -11.10 11.08
CA LYS A 316 -35.49 -10.46 10.45
C LYS A 316 -35.96 -11.21 9.20
N PHE A 317 -35.03 -11.59 8.31
CA PHE A 317 -35.37 -12.16 7.00
C PHE A 317 -35.15 -13.67 6.90
N TYR A 318 -34.38 -14.29 7.81
CA TYR A 318 -33.97 -15.70 7.72
C TYR A 318 -34.13 -16.46 9.06
N SER A 319 -35.21 -16.18 9.78
CA SER A 319 -35.49 -16.76 11.11
C SER A 319 -35.74 -18.27 11.07
N GLU A 320 -36.18 -18.80 9.93
CA GLU A 320 -36.43 -20.23 9.68
C GLU A 320 -35.17 -21.10 9.87
N TYR A 321 -33.97 -20.52 9.74
CA TYR A 321 -32.70 -21.21 9.95
C TYR A 321 -32.14 -21.09 11.38
N ASN A 322 -32.93 -20.53 12.30
CA ASN A 322 -32.60 -20.29 13.71
C ASN A 322 -31.21 -19.65 13.92
N PRO A 323 -30.97 -18.41 13.46
CA PRO A 323 -29.66 -17.78 13.60
C PRO A 323 -29.23 -17.65 15.07
N VAL A 324 -27.93 -17.78 15.35
CA VAL A 324 -27.36 -17.56 16.68
C VAL A 324 -26.21 -16.56 16.67
N LEU A 325 -26.12 -15.75 17.72
CA LEU A 325 -25.04 -14.77 17.91
C LEU A 325 -24.04 -15.26 18.96
N ILE A 326 -22.77 -15.35 18.58
CA ILE A 326 -21.66 -15.78 19.46
C ILE A 326 -20.60 -14.69 19.46
N ILE A 327 -20.57 -13.87 20.53
CA ILE A 327 -19.63 -12.76 20.73
C ILE A 327 -19.05 -12.77 22.14
N SER A 328 -17.87 -12.18 22.36
CA SER A 328 -17.20 -12.23 23.66
C SER A 328 -17.89 -11.42 24.76
N SER A 329 -18.70 -10.42 24.41
CA SER A 329 -19.53 -9.68 25.39
C SER A 329 -20.69 -10.49 25.95
N ASN A 330 -21.05 -11.62 25.31
CA ASN A 330 -22.08 -12.50 25.85
C ASN A 330 -21.53 -13.24 27.07
N ASN A 331 -22.41 -13.55 28.03
CA ASN A 331 -22.03 -14.40 29.14
C ASN A 331 -21.67 -15.82 28.63
N GLN A 332 -20.86 -16.55 29.42
CA GLN A 332 -20.36 -17.87 29.02
C GLN A 332 -21.48 -18.90 28.81
N ASN A 333 -22.59 -18.79 29.53
CA ASN A 333 -23.71 -19.73 29.43
C ASN A 333 -24.47 -19.52 28.11
N THR A 334 -24.78 -18.29 27.73
CA THR A 334 -25.42 -17.93 26.46
C THR A 334 -24.59 -18.41 25.26
N ASN A 335 -23.27 -18.19 25.28
CA ASN A 335 -22.40 -18.71 24.21
C ASN A 335 -22.35 -20.25 24.20
N ARG A 336 -22.39 -20.92 25.36
CA ARG A 336 -22.46 -22.39 25.45
C ARG A 336 -23.78 -22.92 24.89
N GLU A 337 -24.90 -22.29 25.20
CA GLU A 337 -26.22 -22.65 24.67
C GLU A 337 -26.28 -22.48 23.16
N ALA A 338 -25.81 -21.36 22.63
CA ALA A 338 -25.70 -21.13 21.20
C ALA A 338 -24.84 -22.21 20.51
N LEU A 339 -23.66 -22.52 21.08
CA LEU A 339 -22.80 -23.60 20.58
C LEU A 339 -23.47 -24.97 20.66
N ASN A 340 -24.29 -25.23 21.68
CA ASN A 340 -25.03 -26.48 21.80
C ASN A 340 -26.13 -26.59 20.74
N LYS A 341 -26.84 -25.50 20.41
CA LYS A 341 -27.81 -25.46 19.29
C LYS A 341 -27.13 -25.76 17.95
N VAL A 342 -25.94 -25.20 17.72
CA VAL A 342 -25.11 -25.49 16.54
C VAL A 342 -24.71 -26.97 16.50
N LYS A 343 -24.17 -27.53 17.60
CA LYS A 343 -23.76 -28.94 17.68
C LYS A 343 -24.90 -29.93 17.47
N LYS A 344 -26.11 -29.58 17.90
CA LYS A 344 -27.32 -30.39 17.71
C LYS A 344 -27.92 -30.24 16.30
N GLY A 345 -27.43 -29.31 15.49
CA GLY A 345 -27.93 -29.04 14.14
C GLY A 345 -29.26 -28.27 14.10
N THR A 346 -29.74 -27.76 15.23
CA THR A 346 -31.00 -26.98 15.31
C THR A 346 -30.85 -25.55 14.81
N SER A 347 -29.62 -25.03 14.80
CA SER A 347 -29.25 -23.74 14.23
C SER A 347 -28.34 -23.96 13.01
N LYS A 348 -28.61 -23.23 11.92
CA LYS A 348 -27.84 -23.32 10.67
C LYS A 348 -27.01 -22.08 10.36
N ILE A 349 -27.29 -20.94 11.01
CA ILE A 349 -26.61 -19.66 10.78
C ILE A 349 -25.93 -19.19 12.07
N ILE A 350 -24.64 -18.88 12.00
CA ILE A 350 -23.82 -18.47 13.14
C ILE A 350 -23.20 -17.11 12.86
N ILE A 351 -23.52 -16.10 13.67
CA ILE A 351 -22.94 -14.76 13.57
C ILE A 351 -21.87 -14.61 14.65
N CYS A 352 -20.65 -14.19 14.26
CA CYS A 352 -19.52 -14.10 15.18
C CYS A 352 -18.51 -13.00 14.85
N VAL A 353 -17.67 -12.67 15.85
CA VAL A 353 -16.54 -11.72 15.72
C VAL A 353 -15.25 -12.42 16.12
N ASN A 354 -14.33 -12.62 15.17
CA ASN A 354 -12.95 -13.12 15.36
C ASN A 354 -12.75 -14.42 16.19
N MET A 355 -13.81 -15.09 16.67
CA MET A 355 -13.69 -16.27 17.53
C MET A 355 -13.56 -17.59 16.77
N PHE A 356 -13.88 -17.61 15.47
CA PHE A 356 -13.83 -18.82 14.63
C PHE A 356 -12.56 -18.89 13.76
N SER A 357 -11.64 -17.93 13.86
CA SER A 357 -10.36 -17.96 13.14
C SER A 357 -9.32 -18.87 13.81
N GLU A 358 -9.31 -18.98 15.14
CA GLU A 358 -8.30 -19.73 15.91
C GLU A 358 -8.92 -20.65 16.98
N GLY A 359 -9.34 -21.85 16.58
CA GLY A 359 -9.49 -22.98 17.50
C GLY A 359 -10.81 -23.74 17.50
N ILE A 360 -11.90 -23.22 16.93
CA ILE A 360 -13.16 -23.98 16.82
C ILE A 360 -13.16 -24.78 15.51
N ASP A 361 -13.32 -26.11 15.59
CA ASP A 361 -13.31 -27.02 14.44
C ASP A 361 -14.69 -27.65 14.26
N PHE A 362 -15.51 -27.08 13.38
CA PHE A 362 -16.79 -27.63 12.94
C PHE A 362 -16.66 -28.03 11.47
N PRO A 363 -16.51 -29.33 11.15
CA PRO A 363 -16.40 -29.80 9.77
C PRO A 363 -17.58 -29.40 8.88
N GLU A 364 -18.75 -29.17 9.48
CA GLU A 364 -19.99 -28.76 8.84
C GLU A 364 -20.02 -27.27 8.45
N LEU A 365 -19.09 -26.44 8.95
CA LEU A 365 -18.93 -25.06 8.49
C LEU A 365 -18.36 -25.06 7.07
N LYS A 366 -19.29 -24.96 6.11
CA LYS A 366 -18.97 -25.01 4.69
C LYS A 366 -19.37 -23.75 3.96
N ILE A 367 -20.23 -22.90 4.51
CA ILE A 367 -20.62 -21.65 3.89
C ILE A 367 -20.14 -20.50 4.76
N CYS A 368 -19.50 -19.48 4.18
CA CYS A 368 -19.10 -18.29 4.92
C CYS A 368 -19.52 -17.00 4.21
N ALA A 369 -20.26 -16.16 4.93
CA ALA A 369 -20.56 -14.78 4.55
C ALA A 369 -19.58 -13.83 5.26
N ILE A 370 -18.75 -13.14 4.49
CA ILE A 370 -17.76 -12.17 4.98
C ILE A 370 -18.33 -10.76 4.70
N HIS A 371 -18.91 -10.15 5.74
CA HIS A 371 -19.49 -8.81 5.65
C HIS A 371 -18.46 -7.70 5.79
N ASP A 372 -17.50 -7.93 6.69
CA ASP A 372 -16.31 -7.09 6.82
C ASP A 372 -15.14 -7.97 6.41
N LYS A 373 -14.28 -7.49 5.50
CA LYS A 373 -13.11 -8.27 5.07
C LYS A 373 -12.05 -8.33 6.16
N TYR A 374 -11.21 -9.35 6.11
CA TYR A 374 -10.05 -9.41 6.99
C TYR A 374 -9.10 -8.29 6.59
N LYS A 375 -8.60 -7.55 7.57
CA LYS A 375 -7.50 -6.62 7.31
C LYS A 375 -6.23 -7.39 6.94
N SER A 376 -6.08 -8.59 7.53
CA SER A 376 -4.92 -9.48 7.42
C SER A 376 -5.10 -10.68 6.50
N LEU A 377 -4.24 -10.74 5.48
CA LEU A 377 -4.14 -11.88 4.57
C LEU A 377 -3.80 -13.19 5.31
N PRO A 378 -2.83 -13.22 6.26
CA PRO A 378 -2.58 -14.40 7.07
C PRO A 378 -3.82 -15.01 7.74
N ILE A 379 -4.63 -14.17 8.37
CA ILE A 379 -5.85 -14.60 9.06
C ILE A 379 -6.87 -15.12 8.05
N THR A 380 -6.95 -14.49 6.87
CA THR A 380 -7.80 -14.94 5.75
C THR A 380 -7.42 -16.34 5.30
N LEU A 381 -6.13 -16.59 5.04
CA LEU A 381 -5.62 -17.89 4.58
C LEU A 381 -5.89 -19.00 5.59
N GLN A 382 -5.62 -18.76 6.88
CA GLN A 382 -5.88 -19.73 7.94
C GLN A 382 -7.37 -20.07 8.04
N PHE A 383 -8.23 -19.05 7.97
CA PHE A 383 -9.67 -19.20 8.04
C PHE A 383 -10.22 -20.04 6.88
N ILE A 384 -9.80 -19.72 5.65
CA ILE A 384 -10.24 -20.45 4.45
C ILE A 384 -9.79 -21.89 4.48
N GLY A 385 -8.53 -22.14 4.84
CA GLY A 385 -8.01 -23.51 4.95
C GLY A 385 -8.74 -24.35 6.02
N ARG A 386 -9.42 -23.72 7.01
CA ARG A 386 -10.31 -24.44 7.93
C ARG A 386 -11.64 -24.84 7.27
N LEU A 387 -12.24 -23.97 6.47
CA LEU A 387 -13.49 -24.27 5.73
C LEU A 387 -13.28 -25.35 4.65
N ALA A 388 -12.12 -25.35 3.99
CA ALA A 388 -11.79 -26.22 2.86
C ALA A 388 -11.42 -27.68 3.22
N ARG A 389 -11.48 -28.07 4.50
CA ARG A 389 -11.09 -29.42 4.97
C ARG A 389 -11.97 -30.55 4.40
N VAL A 390 -11.34 -31.69 4.13
CA VAL A 390 -11.97 -32.88 3.55
C VAL A 390 -12.56 -33.79 4.64
N LYS A 391 -13.82 -34.20 4.46
CA LYS A 391 -14.47 -35.29 5.21
C LYS A 391 -15.48 -35.98 4.29
N SER A 392 -15.57 -37.31 4.37
CA SER A 392 -16.56 -38.08 3.62
C SER A 392 -17.97 -37.64 4.02
N ASN A 393 -18.84 -37.39 3.04
CA ASN A 393 -20.21 -36.86 3.16
C ASN A 393 -20.39 -35.34 3.33
N LEU A 394 -19.34 -34.53 3.07
CA LEU A 394 -19.45 -33.06 3.03
C LEU A 394 -19.08 -32.52 1.63
N GLY A 395 -19.98 -31.71 1.04
CA GLY A 395 -19.79 -30.99 -0.23
C GLY A 395 -18.66 -29.94 -0.22
N LYS A 396 -18.49 -29.20 -1.32
CA LYS A 396 -17.53 -28.09 -1.45
C LYS A 396 -17.87 -26.97 -0.46
N ALA A 397 -16.87 -26.19 -0.04
CA ALA A 397 -17.12 -24.99 0.76
C ALA A 397 -17.49 -23.82 -0.16
N SER A 398 -18.26 -22.85 0.32
CA SER A 398 -18.68 -21.65 -0.38
C SER A 398 -18.34 -20.41 0.42
N ILE A 399 -17.72 -19.41 -0.21
CA ILE A 399 -17.37 -18.13 0.40
C ILE A 399 -18.08 -17.01 -0.35
N ILE A 400 -18.72 -16.11 0.39
CA ILE A 400 -19.48 -14.99 -0.14
C ILE A 400 -18.94 -13.72 0.50
N ALA A 401 -18.59 -12.73 -0.32
CA ALA A 401 -18.14 -11.43 0.17
C ALA A 401 -18.40 -10.34 -0.86
N ASN A 402 -18.57 -9.10 -0.39
CA ASN A 402 -18.57 -7.95 -1.29
C ASN A 402 -17.15 -7.69 -1.79
N THR A 403 -16.97 -7.55 -3.09
CA THR A 403 -15.68 -7.24 -3.71
C THR A 403 -15.28 -5.77 -3.49
N ILE A 404 -16.26 -4.89 -3.24
CA ILE A 404 -16.11 -3.44 -3.08
C ILE A 404 -16.08 -3.06 -1.59
N ASP A 405 -14.91 -2.96 -0.96
CA ASP A 405 -14.78 -2.50 0.44
C ASP A 405 -13.42 -1.81 0.65
N ASP A 406 -13.38 -0.72 1.44
CA ASP A 406 -12.28 0.28 1.51
C ASP A 406 -11.03 -0.16 2.29
N ASP A 407 -11.13 -1.18 3.12
CA ASP A 407 -10.23 -1.33 4.27
C ASP A 407 -9.23 -2.49 4.14
N THR A 408 -8.91 -2.88 2.89
CA THR A 408 -8.10 -4.09 2.64
C THR A 408 -6.87 -3.84 1.78
N ASN A 409 -5.78 -4.51 2.15
CA ASN A 409 -4.53 -4.54 1.39
C ASN A 409 -4.77 -5.05 -0.06
N LYS A 410 -4.01 -4.55 -1.05
CA LYS A 410 -4.15 -4.89 -2.49
C LYS A 410 -4.21 -6.40 -2.77
N ALA A 411 -3.40 -7.18 -2.05
CA ALA A 411 -3.39 -8.65 -2.14
C ALA A 411 -4.73 -9.31 -1.72
N ILE A 412 -5.49 -8.65 -0.86
CA ILE A 412 -6.83 -9.08 -0.43
C ILE A 412 -7.88 -8.60 -1.45
N GLU A 413 -7.69 -7.45 -2.08
CA GLU A 413 -8.56 -6.97 -3.16
C GLU A 413 -8.54 -7.89 -4.39
N GLU A 414 -7.35 -8.39 -4.76
CA GLU A 414 -7.18 -9.38 -5.83
C GLU A 414 -7.91 -10.69 -5.51
N LEU A 415 -7.81 -11.16 -4.26
CA LEU A 415 -8.56 -12.33 -3.80
C LEU A 415 -10.04 -12.12 -4.02
N TYR A 416 -10.62 -11.08 -3.44
CA TYR A 416 -12.04 -10.75 -3.60
C TYR A 416 -12.37 -10.09 -4.96
N SER A 417 -11.69 -10.42 -6.06
CA SER A 417 -12.12 -10.00 -7.41
C SER A 417 -13.18 -10.94 -7.98
N GLN A 418 -14.02 -10.46 -8.90
CA GLN A 418 -15.25 -11.16 -9.31
C GLN A 418 -14.98 -12.39 -10.20
N ASP A 419 -13.93 -12.33 -11.02
CA ASP A 419 -13.53 -13.40 -11.96
C ASP A 419 -12.33 -14.22 -11.44
N SER A 420 -12.07 -14.09 -10.14
CA SER A 420 -11.00 -14.76 -9.42
C SER A 420 -11.31 -16.25 -9.30
N ASP A 421 -10.51 -17.11 -9.95
CA ASP A 421 -10.34 -18.46 -9.43
C ASP A 421 -9.61 -18.32 -8.10
N TRP A 422 -10.37 -18.18 -7.02
CA TRP A 422 -9.85 -18.04 -5.68
C TRP A 422 -8.86 -19.13 -5.30
N ASN A 423 -9.01 -20.34 -5.84
CA ASN A 423 -8.05 -21.40 -5.58
C ASN A 423 -6.72 -21.04 -6.25
N GLN A 424 -6.73 -20.49 -7.47
CA GLN A 424 -5.56 -19.94 -8.14
C GLN A 424 -5.02 -18.65 -7.51
N ILE A 425 -5.87 -17.71 -7.12
CA ILE A 425 -5.39 -16.44 -6.54
C ILE A 425 -4.87 -16.65 -5.12
N LEU A 426 -5.50 -17.48 -4.28
CA LEU A 426 -4.91 -17.83 -2.98
C LEU A 426 -3.58 -18.55 -3.15
N ARG A 427 -3.45 -19.43 -4.15
CA ARG A 427 -2.15 -20.02 -4.52
C ARG A 427 -1.17 -18.91 -4.86
N ASN A 428 -1.45 -18.11 -5.87
CA ASN A 428 -0.54 -17.07 -6.37
C ASN A 428 -0.19 -16.05 -5.27
N VAL A 429 -1.16 -15.49 -4.56
CA VAL A 429 -0.92 -14.47 -3.54
C VAL A 429 -0.18 -15.02 -2.32
N SER A 430 -0.51 -16.24 -1.88
CA SER A 430 0.23 -16.88 -0.79
C SER A 430 1.63 -17.24 -1.23
N ASP A 431 1.77 -17.86 -2.41
CA ASP A 431 3.05 -18.31 -2.95
C ASP A 431 3.93 -17.11 -3.30
N GLU A 432 3.44 -16.04 -3.94
CA GLU A 432 4.18 -14.79 -4.20
C GLU A 432 4.68 -14.12 -2.91
N LYS A 433 3.86 -14.08 -1.85
CA LYS A 433 4.31 -13.50 -0.57
C LYS A 433 5.30 -14.39 0.16
N ILE A 434 5.12 -15.70 0.10
CA ILE A 434 6.06 -16.66 0.67
C ILE A 434 7.35 -16.66 -0.14
N GLU A 435 7.28 -16.61 -1.47
CA GLU A 435 8.40 -16.48 -2.39
C GLU A 435 9.11 -15.15 -2.19
N LYS A 436 8.39 -14.05 -1.94
CA LYS A 436 9.01 -12.78 -1.54
C LYS A 436 9.70 -12.91 -0.19
N GLU A 437 9.09 -13.57 0.79
CA GLU A 437 9.74 -13.78 2.10
C GLU A 437 10.95 -14.71 2.00
N LEU A 438 10.85 -15.77 1.20
CA LEU A 438 11.93 -16.70 0.87
C LEU A 438 12.99 -16.05 -0.01
N SER A 439 12.65 -15.14 -0.92
CA SER A 439 13.61 -14.44 -1.77
C SER A 439 14.32 -13.38 -0.95
N ILE A 440 13.64 -12.70 -0.04
CA ILE A 440 14.26 -11.83 0.95
C ILE A 440 15.11 -12.65 1.93
N GLN A 441 14.66 -13.83 2.37
CA GLN A 441 15.44 -14.73 3.24
C GLN A 441 16.66 -15.26 2.48
N LYS A 442 16.54 -15.73 1.24
CA LYS A 442 17.64 -16.15 0.37
C LYS A 442 18.57 -14.99 0.07
N LEU A 443 18.04 -13.80 -0.19
CA LEU A 443 18.82 -12.58 -0.35
C LEU A 443 19.62 -12.33 0.94
N SER A 444 18.97 -12.39 2.10
CA SER A 444 19.58 -12.18 3.43
C SER A 444 20.56 -13.28 3.86
N GLU A 445 20.30 -14.55 3.55
CA GLU A 445 21.15 -15.72 3.85
C GLU A 445 22.33 -15.82 2.89
N GLY A 446 22.10 -15.44 1.63
CA GLY A 446 23.14 -15.37 0.62
C GLY A 446 24.19 -14.35 0.98
N PHE A 447 23.84 -13.32 1.78
CA PHE A 447 24.81 -12.41 2.37
C PHE A 447 25.71 -13.12 3.39
N LYS A 448 26.96 -13.35 3.01
CA LYS A 448 28.01 -13.84 3.89
C LYS A 448 28.82 -12.66 4.44
N GLY A 449 29.08 -12.64 5.75
CA GLY A 449 29.82 -11.57 6.42
C GLY A 449 29.41 -11.40 7.88
N ASN A 450 29.99 -10.43 8.59
CA ASN A 450 29.42 -10.02 9.87
C ASN A 450 28.12 -9.24 9.59
N GLU A 451 27.10 -9.36 10.44
CA GLU A 451 25.85 -8.61 10.26
C GLU A 451 25.75 -7.56 11.36
N ILE A 452 25.82 -6.27 10.99
CA ILE A 452 25.63 -5.15 11.93
C ILE A 452 24.18 -4.68 11.89
N ILE A 453 23.66 -4.48 10.68
CA ILE A 453 22.30 -4.02 10.41
C ILE A 453 21.61 -5.11 9.61
N PRO A 454 20.42 -5.58 10.02
CA PRO A 454 19.66 -6.53 9.22
C PRO A 454 19.39 -6.00 7.82
N ILE A 455 19.71 -6.80 6.79
CA ILE A 455 19.53 -6.47 5.36
C ILE A 455 18.14 -5.87 5.09
N ASN A 456 17.14 -6.45 5.74
CA ASN A 456 15.73 -6.11 5.58
C ASN A 456 15.35 -4.71 6.10
N ASN A 457 16.23 -4.07 6.87
CA ASN A 457 16.04 -2.72 7.41
C ASN A 457 16.80 -1.65 6.61
N ILE A 458 17.48 -2.02 5.52
CA ILE A 458 18.28 -1.11 4.71
C ILE A 458 17.41 -0.57 3.56
N VAL A 459 17.18 0.75 3.55
CA VAL A 459 16.41 1.48 2.53
C VAL A 459 17.28 2.57 1.87
N PRO A 460 18.00 2.26 0.78
CA PRO A 460 18.88 3.24 0.13
C PRO A 460 18.10 4.40 -0.51
N LYS A 461 18.76 5.57 -0.59
CA LYS A 461 18.34 6.65 -1.51
C LYS A 461 18.43 6.14 -2.93
N ILE A 462 17.42 6.43 -3.76
CA ILE A 462 17.44 6.02 -5.17
C ILE A 462 18.52 6.78 -5.94
N SER A 463 19.65 6.10 -6.15
CA SER A 463 20.78 6.59 -6.95
C SER A 463 21.62 5.45 -7.48
N MET A 464 22.38 5.69 -8.54
CA MET A 464 23.36 4.74 -9.06
C MET A 464 24.53 5.46 -9.71
N PHE A 465 25.69 4.83 -9.62
CA PHE A 465 26.82 4.99 -10.53
C PHE A 465 26.85 3.79 -11.45
N ILE A 466 26.86 3.99 -12.77
CA ILE A 466 26.78 2.90 -13.74
C ILE A 466 28.16 2.61 -14.36
N TYR A 467 28.50 1.33 -14.49
CA TYR A 467 29.78 0.85 -15.00
C TYR A 467 29.58 -0.34 -15.94
N ARG A 468 30.56 -0.57 -16.80
CA ARG A 468 30.67 -1.73 -17.70
C ARG A 468 31.87 -2.57 -17.30
N THR A 469 31.73 -3.88 -17.37
CA THR A 469 32.79 -4.84 -17.10
C THR A 469 32.80 -5.94 -18.15
N SER A 470 33.98 -6.40 -18.55
CA SER A 470 34.15 -7.60 -19.37
C SER A 470 34.47 -8.85 -18.53
N LEU A 471 34.68 -8.67 -17.23
CA LEU A 471 35.00 -9.75 -16.30
C LEU A 471 33.77 -10.62 -16.03
N LYS A 472 34.04 -11.90 -15.77
CA LYS A 472 33.04 -12.90 -15.40
C LYS A 472 32.97 -13.15 -13.89
N GLU A 473 33.80 -12.47 -13.10
CA GLU A 473 33.84 -12.54 -11.64
C GLU A 473 34.27 -11.20 -11.05
N TRP A 474 33.86 -10.92 -9.80
CA TRP A 474 34.30 -9.75 -9.02
C TRP A 474 35.43 -10.09 -8.02
N ASN A 475 36.27 -9.12 -7.67
CA ASN A 475 37.39 -9.28 -6.73
C ASN A 475 37.15 -8.50 -5.42
N ILE A 476 36.87 -9.21 -4.34
CA ILE A 476 36.43 -8.58 -3.07
C ILE A 476 37.54 -8.62 -2.00
N GLU A 477 38.60 -9.41 -2.22
CA GLU A 477 39.71 -9.61 -1.27
C GLU A 477 40.49 -8.33 -0.97
N ASN A 478 40.48 -7.37 -1.90
CA ASN A 478 41.25 -6.14 -1.80
C ASN A 478 40.48 -4.97 -1.14
N LEU A 479 39.25 -5.19 -0.65
CA LEU A 479 38.44 -4.12 -0.04
C LEU A 479 39.02 -3.61 1.29
N ASP A 480 39.79 -4.43 2.00
CA ASP A 480 40.57 -4.06 3.20
C ASP A 480 41.54 -2.90 2.94
N LYS A 481 41.91 -2.65 1.68
CA LYS A 481 42.77 -1.53 1.29
C LYS A 481 42.01 -0.19 1.28
N LEU A 482 40.68 -0.24 1.18
CA LEU A 482 39.82 0.93 1.06
C LEU A 482 39.20 1.35 2.38
N PHE A 483 38.85 0.37 3.22
CA PHE A 483 38.16 0.59 4.49
C PHE A 483 39.05 0.16 5.67
N LYS A 484 38.97 0.86 6.81
CA LYS A 484 39.76 0.52 8.01
C LYS A 484 39.17 -0.72 8.68
N LYS A 485 39.95 -1.80 8.81
CA LYS A 485 39.50 -3.13 9.30
C LYS A 485 38.58 -3.14 10.54
N SER A 486 38.67 -2.17 11.45
CA SER A 486 37.85 -2.08 12.66
C SER A 486 36.53 -1.31 12.51
N THR A 487 36.27 -0.69 11.36
CA THR A 487 35.17 0.28 11.19
C THR A 487 34.19 -0.06 10.08
N PHE A 488 34.39 -1.14 9.33
CA PHE A 488 33.47 -1.54 8.28
C PHE A 488 33.14 -3.02 8.36
N ASN A 489 32.09 -3.36 7.62
CA ASN A 489 31.57 -4.69 7.54
C ASN A 489 31.09 -4.94 6.11
N ILE A 490 31.57 -6.04 5.53
CA ILE A 490 31.19 -6.50 4.20
C ILE A 490 30.19 -7.63 4.35
N GLN A 491 29.15 -7.57 3.54
CA GLN A 491 28.20 -8.64 3.31
C GLN A 491 28.10 -8.87 1.81
N GLN A 492 28.28 -10.09 1.34
CA GLN A 492 28.26 -10.43 -0.09
C GLN A 492 27.21 -11.49 -0.38
N ASN A 493 26.31 -11.22 -1.32
CA ASN A 493 25.41 -12.20 -1.92
C ASN A 493 25.87 -12.54 -3.34
N ASN A 494 26.46 -13.72 -3.50
CA ASN A 494 26.97 -14.20 -4.79
C ASN A 494 25.88 -14.57 -5.79
N ASP A 495 24.74 -15.06 -5.32
CA ASP A 495 23.66 -15.55 -6.18
C ASP A 495 22.92 -14.37 -6.83
N GLU A 496 22.63 -13.34 -6.04
CA GLU A 496 21.97 -12.12 -6.50
C GLU A 496 22.93 -11.07 -7.05
N LYS A 497 24.23 -11.37 -7.02
CA LYS A 497 25.32 -10.48 -7.47
C LYS A 497 25.22 -9.10 -6.80
N ILE A 498 24.95 -9.09 -5.48
CA ILE A 498 24.94 -7.88 -4.66
C ILE A 498 26.05 -7.92 -3.61
N LEU A 499 26.81 -6.83 -3.51
CA LEU A 499 27.79 -6.57 -2.46
C LEU A 499 27.31 -5.39 -1.61
N LEU A 500 27.24 -5.58 -0.31
CA LEU A 500 26.84 -4.59 0.69
C LEU A 500 28.04 -4.31 1.61
N ILE A 501 28.30 -3.03 1.86
CA ILE A 501 29.33 -2.58 2.80
C ILE A 501 28.71 -1.52 3.70
N THR A 502 28.74 -1.78 5.01
CA THR A 502 28.34 -0.83 6.04
C THR A 502 29.58 -0.37 6.79
N GLU A 503 29.79 0.94 6.89
CA GLU A 503 30.98 1.53 7.49
C GLU A 503 30.58 2.57 8.54
N LEU A 504 31.12 2.45 9.76
CA LEU A 504 31.00 3.46 10.81
C LEU A 504 32.21 4.40 10.72
N ASN A 505 32.01 5.61 10.24
CA ASN A 505 33.06 6.60 10.15
C ASN A 505 32.99 7.60 11.30
N SER A 506 34.11 7.88 11.95
CA SER A 506 34.24 8.90 12.99
C SER A 506 34.93 10.12 12.41
N ASN A 507 34.17 11.18 12.18
CA ASN A 507 34.65 12.44 11.63
C ASN A 507 34.83 13.48 12.73
N LYS A 508 35.89 14.28 12.63
CA LYS A 508 36.03 15.47 13.49
C LYS A 508 34.92 16.45 13.19
N VAL A 509 34.43 17.12 14.22
CA VAL A 509 33.39 18.14 14.05
C VAL A 509 34.00 19.44 13.51
N GLY A 510 33.55 19.86 12.32
CA GLY A 510 34.20 20.93 11.55
C GLY A 510 34.16 22.34 12.14
N TRP A 511 33.35 22.59 13.18
CA TRP A 511 33.25 23.90 13.85
C TRP A 511 34.07 24.01 15.15
N THR A 512 34.78 22.95 15.56
CA THR A 512 35.64 22.96 16.74
C THR A 512 37.00 22.34 16.46
N THR A 513 38.02 22.85 17.14
CA THR A 513 39.37 22.27 17.14
C THR A 513 39.56 21.23 18.25
N SER A 514 38.55 21.06 19.12
CA SER A 514 38.58 20.04 20.17
C SER A 514 38.64 18.64 19.55
N LYS A 515 39.62 17.86 19.99
CA LYS A 515 39.79 16.46 19.55
C LYS A 515 38.80 15.50 20.20
N ASP A 516 38.11 15.97 21.24
CA ASP A 516 37.18 15.16 22.04
C ASP A 516 35.75 15.17 21.46
N VAL A 517 35.50 16.01 20.45
CA VAL A 517 34.18 16.15 19.82
C VAL A 517 34.24 15.58 18.40
N ASN A 518 33.67 14.39 18.21
CA ASN A 518 33.57 13.70 16.93
C ASN A 518 32.11 13.39 16.59
N ASN A 519 31.76 13.47 15.30
CA ASN A 519 30.53 12.92 14.76
C ASN A 519 30.79 11.48 14.32
N SER A 520 29.85 10.58 14.61
CA SER A 520 29.86 9.22 14.09
C SER A 520 28.76 9.07 13.04
N ASP A 521 29.15 8.81 11.80
CA ASP A 521 28.27 8.68 10.65
C ASP A 521 28.30 7.24 10.11
N TRP A 522 27.13 6.68 9.80
CA TRP A 522 27.03 5.40 9.11
C TRP A 522 27.00 5.60 7.60
N ASN A 523 27.92 4.95 6.91
CA ASN A 523 27.99 4.88 5.47
C ASN A 523 27.47 3.55 4.94
N LEU A 524 26.75 3.62 3.82
CA LEU A 524 26.22 2.49 3.08
C LEU A 524 26.82 2.50 1.68
N HIS A 525 27.40 1.37 1.27
CA HIS A 525 27.85 1.12 -0.10
C HIS A 525 27.21 -0.17 -0.61
N LEU A 526 26.50 -0.07 -1.72
CA LEU A 526 25.83 -1.16 -2.42
C LEU A 526 26.43 -1.27 -3.81
N LEU A 527 26.69 -2.49 -4.25
CA LEU A 527 27.06 -2.80 -5.61
C LEU A 527 26.14 -3.92 -6.11
N TYR A 528 25.52 -3.73 -7.27
CA TYR A 528 24.70 -4.73 -7.96
C TYR A 528 25.27 -4.97 -9.35
N TRP A 529 25.56 -6.23 -9.70
CA TRP A 529 26.08 -6.60 -11.00
C TRP A 529 25.07 -7.37 -11.85
N ASN A 530 24.71 -6.80 -13.00
CA ASN A 530 23.88 -7.43 -14.04
C ASN A 530 24.80 -8.10 -15.08
N GLU A 531 25.00 -9.41 -14.91
CA GLU A 531 25.89 -10.21 -15.75
C GLU A 531 25.43 -10.25 -17.22
N GLU A 532 24.13 -10.38 -17.47
CA GLU A 532 23.55 -10.47 -18.82
C GLU A 532 23.86 -9.24 -19.68
N LYS A 533 23.73 -8.05 -19.08
CA LYS A 533 24.01 -6.78 -19.75
C LYS A 533 25.48 -6.36 -19.63
N GLN A 534 26.32 -7.13 -18.90
CA GLN A 534 27.72 -6.79 -18.61
C GLN A 534 27.91 -5.40 -17.97
N ILE A 535 26.96 -5.02 -17.12
CA ILE A 535 26.94 -3.72 -16.41
C ILE A 535 26.73 -3.93 -14.93
N TYR A 536 27.29 -3.03 -14.12
CA TYR A 536 27.03 -3.02 -12.68
C TYR A 536 26.83 -1.59 -12.19
N TYR A 537 26.20 -1.51 -11.02
CA TYR A 537 25.73 -0.28 -10.42
C TYR A 537 26.30 -0.16 -9.02
N ILE A 538 26.78 1.02 -8.65
CA ILE A 538 27.20 1.33 -7.29
C ILE A 538 26.27 2.40 -6.71
N ASN A 539 25.70 2.17 -5.54
CA ASN A 539 25.04 3.19 -4.74
C ASN A 539 25.86 3.39 -3.46
N THR A 540 26.23 4.62 -3.15
CA THR A 540 27.04 4.89 -1.95
C THR A 540 26.64 6.23 -1.32
N THR A 541 26.65 6.27 0.01
CA THR A 541 26.52 7.51 0.78
C THR A 541 27.77 8.39 0.64
N GLU A 542 28.94 7.78 0.46
CA GLU A 542 30.23 8.45 0.31
C GLU A 542 30.73 8.35 -1.14
N LYS A 543 30.29 9.31 -1.96
CA LYS A 543 30.50 9.32 -3.42
C LYS A 543 31.97 9.25 -3.85
N SER A 544 32.91 9.72 -3.02
CA SER A 544 34.34 9.74 -3.33
C SER A 544 34.95 8.33 -3.46
N ILE A 545 34.30 7.33 -2.87
CA ILE A 545 34.79 5.95 -2.79
C ILE A 545 34.35 5.11 -4.00
N ALA A 546 33.30 5.52 -4.74
CA ALA A 546 32.70 4.72 -5.80
C ALA A 546 33.68 4.19 -6.86
N ASN A 547 34.59 5.03 -7.37
CA ASN A 547 35.58 4.61 -8.38
C ASN A 547 36.64 3.67 -7.80
N LYS A 548 37.13 3.93 -6.59
CA LYS A 548 38.10 3.04 -5.94
C LYS A 548 37.46 1.68 -5.63
N LEU A 549 36.22 1.69 -5.15
CA LEU A 549 35.42 0.49 -4.95
C LEU A 549 35.26 -0.27 -6.28
N SER A 550 34.93 0.43 -7.37
CA SER A 550 34.84 -0.13 -8.71
C SER A 550 36.14 -0.77 -9.19
N GLU A 551 37.28 -0.10 -9.06
CA GLU A 551 38.59 -0.61 -9.51
C GLU A 551 39.04 -1.84 -8.72
N LEU A 552 38.75 -1.87 -7.42
CA LEU A 552 39.06 -3.01 -6.57
C LEU A 552 38.16 -4.22 -6.90
N VAL A 553 36.86 -3.98 -7.10
CA VAL A 553 35.87 -5.04 -7.37
C VAL A 553 35.92 -5.55 -8.80
N PHE A 554 36.06 -4.66 -9.78
CA PHE A 554 36.21 -5.00 -11.19
C PHE A 554 37.39 -4.23 -11.79
N PRO A 555 38.59 -4.83 -11.76
CA PRO A 555 39.76 -4.26 -12.44
C PRO A 555 39.46 -4.01 -13.92
N ASN A 556 39.97 -2.90 -14.46
CA ASN A 556 39.74 -2.47 -15.86
C ASN A 556 38.27 -2.20 -16.21
N SER A 557 37.41 -2.00 -15.22
CA SER A 557 36.05 -1.55 -15.45
C SER A 557 36.01 -0.13 -16.01
N THR A 558 35.02 0.15 -16.84
CA THR A 558 34.81 1.47 -17.43
C THR A 558 33.51 2.05 -16.93
N ARG A 559 33.58 3.22 -16.29
CA ARG A 559 32.39 3.95 -15.87
C ARG A 559 31.61 4.43 -17.10
N ILE A 560 30.33 4.06 -17.20
CA ILE A 560 29.46 4.62 -18.23
C ILE A 560 29.24 6.08 -17.86
N SER A 561 29.75 6.95 -18.71
CA SER A 561 29.85 8.39 -18.49
C SER A 561 29.71 9.07 -19.84
N GLY A 562 29.56 10.39 -19.83
CA GLY A 562 29.38 11.16 -21.04
C GLY A 562 27.92 11.45 -21.39
N GLU A 563 27.70 11.81 -22.65
CA GLU A 563 26.40 12.29 -23.13
C GLU A 563 25.28 11.25 -23.01
N SER A 564 25.61 9.96 -23.16
CA SER A 564 24.62 8.86 -23.10
C SER A 564 23.84 8.82 -21.78
N ILE A 565 24.43 9.29 -20.68
CA ILE A 565 23.77 9.34 -19.37
C ILE A 565 22.53 10.23 -19.40
N PHE A 566 22.56 11.33 -20.15
CA PHE A 566 21.43 12.27 -20.20
C PHE A 566 20.18 11.66 -20.85
N ARG A 567 20.29 10.56 -21.59
CA ARG A 567 19.14 9.83 -22.16
C ARG A 567 18.13 9.39 -21.12
N CYS A 568 18.50 9.31 -19.83
CA CYS A 568 17.54 9.07 -18.76
C CYS A 568 16.43 10.14 -18.69
N LEU A 569 16.68 11.35 -19.20
CA LEU A 569 15.72 12.46 -19.28
C LEU A 569 14.72 12.35 -20.45
N TYR A 570 14.86 11.34 -21.31
CA TYR A 570 13.98 11.15 -22.45
C TYR A 570 12.56 10.77 -22.03
N GLY A 571 11.56 11.33 -22.75
CA GLY A 571 10.14 11.06 -22.54
C GLY A 571 9.48 11.90 -21.43
N ILE A 572 10.18 12.91 -20.90
CA ILE A 572 9.69 13.76 -19.81
C ILE A 572 9.14 15.07 -20.37
N ASN A 573 7.83 15.26 -20.28
CA ASN A 573 7.13 16.48 -20.67
C ASN A 573 7.30 17.58 -19.62
N ARG A 574 7.30 18.84 -20.09
CA ARG A 574 7.46 20.05 -19.26
C ARG A 574 8.62 19.94 -18.26
N LEU A 575 9.71 19.30 -18.66
CA LEU A 575 10.89 19.12 -17.81
C LEU A 575 11.44 20.49 -17.43
N MET A 576 11.39 20.83 -16.14
CA MET A 576 12.00 22.03 -15.58
C MET A 576 13.24 21.62 -14.81
N LEU A 577 14.39 22.08 -15.30
CA LEU A 577 15.66 21.85 -14.60
C LEU A 577 15.75 22.83 -13.43
N SER A 578 16.12 22.31 -12.26
CA SER A 578 16.41 23.10 -11.06
C SER A 578 17.91 23.30 -10.85
N THR A 579 18.75 22.46 -11.46
CA THR A 579 20.21 22.66 -11.53
C THR A 579 20.76 22.22 -12.87
N VAL A 580 21.71 23.00 -13.41
CA VAL A 580 22.47 22.72 -14.63
C VAL A 580 23.94 22.97 -14.35
N GLY A 581 24.75 21.93 -14.27
CA GLY A 581 26.21 22.01 -14.21
C GLY A 581 26.81 21.83 -15.59
N LEU A 582 27.79 22.65 -15.97
CA LEU A 582 28.53 22.62 -17.23
C LEU A 582 30.03 22.72 -17.01
N ASN A 583 30.79 22.25 -18.00
CA ASN A 583 32.24 22.44 -18.09
C ASN A 583 32.57 23.18 -19.39
N SER A 584 33.16 24.37 -19.27
CA SER A 584 33.53 25.21 -20.43
C SER A 584 35.05 25.19 -20.66
N THR A 585 35.47 25.14 -21.93
CA THR A 585 36.87 25.24 -22.35
C THR A 585 37.28 26.70 -22.53
N VAL A 586 38.33 27.14 -21.83
CA VAL A 586 38.87 28.51 -21.92
C VAL A 586 40.27 28.47 -22.56
N ILE A 587 40.66 29.57 -23.22
CA ILE A 587 42.02 29.84 -23.73
C ILE A 587 43.06 29.44 -22.64
N ASN A 588 44.07 28.66 -23.02
CA ASN A 588 45.04 27.92 -22.18
C ASN A 588 44.58 26.55 -21.60
N ASN A 589 43.61 25.85 -22.22
CA ASN A 589 43.21 24.47 -21.88
C ASN A 589 42.74 24.24 -20.43
N ARG A 590 42.31 25.28 -19.70
CA ARG A 590 41.73 25.11 -18.36
C ARG A 590 40.21 24.93 -18.44
N ILE A 591 39.73 23.76 -18.01
CA ILE A 591 38.29 23.46 -17.90
C ILE A 591 37.74 24.11 -16.63
N ARG A 592 36.71 24.95 -16.77
CA ARG A 592 36.02 25.57 -15.62
C ARG A 592 34.64 24.96 -15.44
N TYR A 593 34.39 24.37 -14.27
CA TYR A 593 33.04 23.95 -13.88
C TYR A 593 32.21 25.16 -13.49
N ARG A 594 30.98 25.23 -14.00
CA ARG A 594 29.97 26.22 -13.64
C ARG A 594 28.69 25.50 -13.27
N MET A 595 28.12 25.87 -12.12
CA MET A 595 26.81 25.39 -11.70
C MET A 595 25.83 26.54 -11.80
N TYR A 596 24.76 26.30 -12.55
CA TYR A 596 23.65 27.19 -12.74
C TYR A 596 22.47 26.65 -11.93
N ALA A 597 21.94 27.46 -11.02
CA ALA A 597 20.82 27.12 -10.17
C ALA A 597 19.92 28.35 -10.00
N GLY A 598 18.63 28.14 -9.76
CA GLY A 598 17.65 29.23 -9.72
C GLY A 598 17.64 30.03 -11.02
N ILE A 599 17.94 31.33 -10.92
CA ILE A 599 17.82 32.27 -12.05
C ILE A 599 18.91 32.10 -13.11
N ASP A 600 20.06 31.51 -12.75
CA ASP A 600 21.19 31.37 -13.67
C ASP A 600 21.02 30.22 -14.66
N ILE A 601 19.97 29.40 -14.51
CA ILE A 601 19.69 28.20 -15.31
C ILE A 601 19.57 28.50 -16.80
N GLU A 602 19.00 29.65 -17.20
CA GLU A 602 18.91 30.07 -18.61
C GLU A 602 20.27 30.09 -19.29
N SER A 603 21.25 30.74 -18.65
CA SER A 603 22.60 30.85 -19.20
C SER A 603 23.25 29.47 -19.34
N GLY A 604 23.00 28.59 -18.36
CA GLY A 604 23.45 27.20 -18.40
C GLY A 604 22.84 26.41 -19.55
N ILE A 605 21.52 26.40 -19.70
CA ILE A 605 20.86 25.65 -20.78
C ILE A 605 21.29 26.17 -22.16
N THR A 606 21.40 27.48 -22.31
CA THR A 606 21.84 28.11 -23.57
C THR A 606 23.27 27.68 -23.93
N GLU A 607 24.19 27.68 -22.97
CA GLU A 607 25.57 27.25 -23.18
C GLU A 607 25.68 25.74 -23.47
N ALA A 608 24.79 24.93 -22.86
CA ALA A 608 24.69 23.49 -23.11
C ALA A 608 24.22 23.18 -24.54
N ILE A 609 23.23 23.93 -25.05
CA ILE A 609 22.65 23.74 -26.39
C ILE A 609 23.60 24.21 -27.49
N LYS A 610 24.30 25.34 -27.29
CA LYS A 610 25.25 25.89 -28.26
C LYS A 610 26.46 24.98 -28.52
N GLY A 611 26.69 23.97 -27.69
CA GLY A 611 27.79 23.02 -27.85
C GLY A 611 29.17 23.55 -27.48
N ASN A 612 29.26 24.77 -26.92
CA ASN A 612 30.52 25.39 -26.47
C ASN A 612 30.96 24.89 -25.08
N SER A 613 30.14 24.07 -24.43
CA SER A 613 30.39 23.49 -23.11
C SER A 613 29.89 22.06 -23.07
N THR A 614 30.49 21.23 -22.22
CA THR A 614 30.01 19.87 -21.97
C THR A 614 29.09 19.87 -20.75
N LYS A 615 27.95 19.17 -20.84
CA LYS A 615 27.04 18.99 -19.72
C LYS A 615 27.78 18.27 -18.59
N SER A 616 27.60 18.68 -17.34
CA SER A 616 28.22 18.06 -16.16
C SER A 616 27.19 17.39 -15.26
N ASN A 617 26.11 18.06 -14.88
CA ASN A 617 25.03 17.45 -14.07
C ASN A 617 23.73 18.20 -14.25
N LEU A 618 22.61 17.47 -14.35
CA LEU A 618 21.28 18.03 -14.51
C LEU A 618 20.36 17.43 -13.46
N PHE A 619 19.43 18.21 -12.93
CA PHE A 619 18.35 17.71 -12.08
C PHE A 619 17.08 18.50 -12.37
N GLY A 620 15.95 17.81 -12.45
CA GLY A 620 14.68 18.41 -12.78
C GLY A 620 13.46 17.60 -12.40
N VAL A 621 12.31 18.24 -12.55
CA VAL A 621 10.97 17.69 -12.32
C VAL A 621 10.17 17.86 -13.61
N GLY A 622 9.31 16.90 -13.92
CA GLY A 622 8.43 16.94 -15.09
C GLY A 622 7.38 15.84 -15.03
N TYR A 623 6.78 15.55 -16.17
CA TYR A 623 5.68 14.59 -16.29
C TYR A 623 6.02 13.48 -17.28
N GLU A 624 5.81 12.23 -16.89
CA GLU A 624 5.97 11.06 -17.76
C GLU A 624 4.71 10.18 -17.61
N ASN A 625 4.05 9.87 -18.73
CA ASN A 625 2.84 9.02 -18.75
C ASN A 625 1.72 9.49 -17.79
N GLY A 626 1.47 10.80 -17.75
CA GLY A 626 0.43 11.40 -16.89
C GLY A 626 0.76 11.42 -15.39
N LYS A 627 2.03 11.23 -15.02
CA LYS A 627 2.50 11.26 -13.62
C LYS A 627 3.69 12.19 -13.45
N GLU A 628 3.73 12.88 -12.32
CA GLU A 628 4.86 13.70 -11.91
C GLU A 628 6.06 12.82 -11.52
N ILE A 629 7.26 13.17 -11.98
CA ILE A 629 8.52 12.46 -11.69
C ILE A 629 9.65 13.43 -11.37
N SER A 630 10.65 12.96 -10.61
CA SER A 630 11.91 13.68 -10.40
C SER A 630 13.09 12.84 -10.87
N ILE A 631 14.06 13.46 -11.51
CA ILE A 631 15.24 12.76 -12.02
C ILE A 631 16.45 13.68 -12.07
N GLY A 632 17.61 13.13 -11.72
CA GLY A 632 18.89 13.80 -11.84
C GLY A 632 19.95 12.88 -12.42
N CYS A 633 20.92 13.48 -13.09
CA CYS A 633 22.00 12.76 -13.73
C CYS A 633 23.30 13.59 -13.78
N SER A 634 24.45 12.93 -13.90
CA SER A 634 25.74 13.59 -14.10
C SER A 634 26.53 12.92 -15.22
N TYR A 635 27.26 13.73 -15.98
CA TYR A 635 28.23 13.31 -16.99
C TYR A 635 29.22 12.30 -16.45
N LYS A 636 29.56 12.39 -15.16
CA LYS A 636 30.44 11.41 -14.53
C LYS A 636 29.80 10.01 -14.49
N GLY A 637 28.51 9.83 -14.72
CA GLY A 637 27.83 8.53 -14.71
C GLY A 637 26.96 8.27 -13.50
N THR A 638 26.43 9.32 -12.87
CA THR A 638 25.50 9.18 -11.72
C THR A 638 24.08 9.45 -12.17
N VAL A 639 23.09 8.67 -11.73
CA VAL A 639 21.66 8.93 -11.93
C VAL A 639 20.93 8.81 -10.59
N TRP A 640 19.96 9.65 -10.27
CA TRP A 640 19.25 9.64 -8.99
C TRP A 640 17.82 10.20 -9.07
N ALA A 641 17.02 9.93 -8.03
CA ALA A 641 15.67 10.45 -7.84
C ALA A 641 15.45 10.91 -6.38
N LYS A 642 14.41 11.73 -6.13
CA LYS A 642 14.14 12.35 -4.81
C LYS A 642 13.26 11.47 -3.89
N TRP A 643 13.65 10.22 -3.62
CA TRP A 643 13.00 9.33 -2.62
C TRP A 643 13.90 8.14 -2.20
N VAL A 644 13.41 7.29 -1.28
CA VAL A 644 14.08 6.08 -0.73
C VAL A 644 13.20 4.86 -0.93
N GLU A 645 13.80 3.69 -1.16
CA GLU A 645 13.10 2.42 -1.41
C GLU A 645 13.95 1.21 -0.99
N THR A 646 13.44 -0.03 -1.08
CA THR A 646 14.16 -1.27 -0.75
C THR A 646 15.27 -1.63 -1.76
N ILE A 647 16.21 -2.50 -1.36
CA ILE A 647 17.31 -2.97 -2.23
C ILE A 647 16.77 -3.66 -3.51
N ASP A 648 15.66 -4.41 -3.42
CA ASP A 648 15.03 -5.06 -4.57
C ASP A 648 14.40 -4.05 -5.56
N TYR A 649 13.74 -3.00 -5.06
CA TYR A 649 13.23 -1.93 -5.91
C TYR A 649 14.39 -1.19 -6.59
N TRP A 650 15.44 -0.87 -5.83
CA TRP A 650 16.62 -0.19 -6.35
C TRP A 650 17.26 -0.97 -7.51
N LYS A 651 17.38 -2.30 -7.39
CA LYS A 651 17.84 -3.21 -8.45
C LYS A 651 17.02 -3.03 -9.75
N HIS A 652 15.68 -3.13 -9.66
CA HIS A 652 14.79 -2.97 -10.82
C HIS A 652 14.82 -1.56 -11.41
N TRP A 653 14.89 -0.54 -10.57
CA TRP A 653 14.99 0.86 -11.01
C TRP A 653 16.27 1.10 -11.80
N CYS A 654 17.41 0.56 -11.35
CA CYS A 654 18.68 0.63 -12.08
C CYS A 654 18.55 0.02 -13.49
N ASP A 655 17.92 -1.15 -13.61
CA ASP A 655 17.71 -1.79 -14.90
C ASP A 655 16.82 -0.97 -15.84
N LYS A 656 15.70 -0.42 -15.35
CA LYS A 656 14.83 0.47 -16.16
C LYS A 656 15.56 1.72 -16.65
N GLN A 657 16.37 2.36 -15.80
CA GLN A 657 17.13 3.55 -16.22
C GLN A 657 18.25 3.17 -17.21
N SER A 658 18.87 2.00 -17.03
CA SER A 658 19.89 1.50 -17.94
C SER A 658 19.36 1.32 -19.37
N GLU A 659 18.10 0.92 -19.54
CA GLU A 659 17.46 0.78 -20.86
C GLU A 659 17.43 2.11 -21.63
N LYS A 660 17.11 3.22 -20.97
CA LYS A 660 17.17 4.55 -21.58
C LYS A 660 18.60 4.96 -21.90
N ILE A 661 19.53 4.75 -20.97
CA ILE A 661 20.94 5.15 -21.10
C ILE A 661 21.63 4.40 -22.25
N LEU A 662 21.34 3.11 -22.41
CA LEU A 662 21.95 2.24 -23.41
C LEU A 662 21.25 2.33 -24.78
N ASN A 663 20.11 3.02 -24.89
CA ASN A 663 19.40 3.16 -26.16
C ASN A 663 20.01 4.24 -27.06
N ASP A 664 20.75 3.80 -28.07
CA ASP A 664 21.42 4.69 -29.03
C ASP A 664 20.48 5.44 -29.98
N LYS A 665 19.20 5.07 -30.05
CA LYS A 665 18.19 5.80 -30.84
C LYS A 665 17.78 7.13 -30.20
N ILE A 666 18.16 7.38 -28.94
CA ILE A 666 17.85 8.62 -28.23
C ILE A 666 18.98 9.63 -28.45
N GLU A 667 18.68 10.69 -29.21
CA GLU A 667 19.61 11.79 -29.48
C GLU A 667 19.70 12.78 -28.30
N THR A 668 20.90 12.94 -27.73
CA THR A 668 21.09 13.74 -26.50
C THR A 668 21.05 15.25 -26.73
N LYS A 669 21.17 15.69 -27.98
CA LYS A 669 21.06 17.11 -28.39
C LYS A 669 19.63 17.63 -28.32
N GLU A 670 18.65 16.74 -28.55
CA GLU A 670 17.23 17.10 -28.54
C GLU A 670 16.66 17.19 -27.11
N LEU A 671 17.29 16.52 -26.14
CA LEU A 671 16.78 16.39 -24.76
C LEU A 671 16.56 17.73 -24.03
N LEU A 672 17.38 18.74 -24.32
CA LEU A 672 17.30 20.06 -23.68
C LEU A 672 16.46 21.06 -24.47
N LYS A 673 16.09 20.76 -25.72
CA LYS A 673 15.35 21.70 -26.57
C LYS A 673 13.98 22.05 -26.02
N ASN A 674 13.32 21.10 -25.35
CA ASN A 674 11.96 21.27 -24.82
C ASN A 674 11.93 21.49 -23.31
N VAL A 675 13.09 21.75 -22.69
CA VAL A 675 13.16 22.06 -21.26
C VAL A 675 12.63 23.47 -21.01
N LEU A 676 11.86 23.61 -19.92
CA LEU A 676 11.37 24.89 -19.44
C LEU A 676 12.51 25.70 -18.79
N ILE A 677 12.72 26.92 -19.29
CA ILE A 677 13.84 27.77 -18.87
C ILE A 677 13.32 28.97 -18.04
N PRO A 678 13.71 29.09 -16.75
CA PRO A 678 13.41 30.27 -15.95
C PRO A 678 14.38 31.41 -16.28
N LYS A 679 13.84 32.62 -16.44
CA LYS A 679 14.54 33.85 -16.82
C LYS A 679 14.14 35.03 -15.95
N GLU A 680 15.11 35.73 -15.37
CA GLU A 680 14.83 36.97 -14.66
C GLU A 680 14.41 38.09 -15.63
N ILE A 681 13.33 38.80 -15.30
CA ILE A 681 12.83 39.91 -16.11
C ILE A 681 12.88 41.25 -15.38
N ASN A 682 13.20 42.31 -16.14
CA ASN A 682 13.23 43.69 -15.65
C ASN A 682 11.86 44.38 -15.65
N LYS A 683 10.98 43.90 -16.53
CA LYS A 683 9.62 44.38 -16.76
C LYS A 683 8.77 43.17 -17.10
N ARG A 684 7.48 43.20 -16.76
CA ARG A 684 6.55 42.12 -17.12
C ARG A 684 6.56 41.83 -18.64
N PRO A 685 6.22 40.60 -19.07
CA PRO A 685 6.04 40.30 -20.49
C PRO A 685 4.97 41.19 -21.12
N ASN A 686 5.19 41.55 -22.39
CA ASN A 686 4.21 42.25 -23.23
C ASN A 686 3.19 41.27 -23.83
N SER A 687 2.59 40.47 -22.95
CA SER A 687 1.61 39.43 -23.25
C SER A 687 0.46 39.58 -22.26
N ILE A 688 -0.74 39.12 -22.59
CA ILE A 688 -1.93 39.26 -21.75
C ILE A 688 -1.91 38.17 -20.67
N PRO A 689 -1.95 38.51 -19.37
CA PRO A 689 -2.11 37.51 -18.32
C PRO A 689 -3.56 37.02 -18.33
N TYR A 690 -3.78 35.70 -18.26
CA TYR A 690 -5.12 35.11 -18.29
C TYR A 690 -5.40 34.17 -17.11
N LYS A 691 -4.36 33.68 -16.42
CA LYS A 691 -4.50 32.77 -15.27
C LYS A 691 -3.56 33.19 -14.14
N ILE A 692 -4.04 33.08 -12.90
CA ILE A 692 -3.26 33.33 -11.67
C ILE A 692 -3.57 32.26 -10.62
N GLU A 693 -2.55 31.75 -9.94
CA GLU A 693 -2.66 30.67 -8.93
C GLU A 693 -1.70 30.92 -7.76
N PHE A 694 -2.04 30.39 -6.58
CA PHE A 694 -1.09 30.33 -5.46
C PHE A 694 0.05 29.33 -5.74
N PRO A 695 1.25 29.52 -5.17
CA PRO A 695 2.36 28.59 -5.38
C PRO A 695 2.07 27.20 -4.77
N ILE A 696 2.61 26.15 -5.41
CA ILE A 696 2.36 24.73 -5.05
C ILE A 696 2.81 24.40 -3.63
N THR A 697 3.84 25.09 -3.11
CA THR A 697 4.32 24.99 -1.72
C THR A 697 3.24 25.33 -0.70
N ALA A 698 2.40 26.32 -0.99
CA ALA A 698 1.28 26.72 -0.14
C ALA A 698 0.16 25.66 -0.10
N GLU A 699 -0.03 24.90 -1.18
CA GLU A 699 -1.14 23.95 -1.33
C GLU A 699 -0.83 22.52 -0.85
N ASN A 700 0.41 22.04 -1.00
CA ASN A 700 0.79 20.66 -0.68
C ASN A 700 1.23 20.45 0.79
N GLU A 701 1.76 21.47 1.46
CA GLU A 701 2.31 21.29 2.82
C GLU A 701 1.28 21.57 3.94
N LEU A 702 0.08 22.10 3.63
CA LEU A 702 -0.67 22.87 4.62
C LEU A 702 -2.19 22.63 4.61
N LYS A 703 -2.64 21.42 4.23
CA LYS A 703 -4.07 21.11 4.04
C LYS A 703 -5.00 21.33 5.25
N ASP A 704 -4.49 21.59 6.45
CA ASP A 704 -5.26 22.07 7.61
C ASP A 704 -4.47 23.05 8.51
N ILE A 705 -3.38 23.63 7.98
CA ILE A 705 -2.41 24.41 8.75
C ILE A 705 -2.49 25.91 8.45
N VAL A 706 -2.95 26.27 7.24
CA VAL A 706 -3.02 27.65 6.79
C VAL A 706 -4.46 28.14 6.63
N TYR A 707 -4.74 29.29 7.24
CA TYR A 707 -6.02 29.98 7.16
C TYR A 707 -5.83 31.43 6.72
N LEU A 708 -6.77 31.94 5.94
CA LEU A 708 -6.91 33.36 5.70
C LEU A 708 -7.86 33.93 6.75
N SER A 709 -7.43 34.93 7.48
CA SER A 709 -8.21 35.56 8.54
C SER A 709 -8.63 36.96 8.12
N ALA A 710 -9.91 37.25 8.29
CA ALA A 710 -10.47 38.59 8.20
C ALA A 710 -11.54 38.76 9.28
N ASN A 711 -11.53 39.91 9.95
CA ASN A 711 -12.51 40.24 11.00
C ASN A 711 -12.66 39.13 12.07
N SER A 712 -11.54 38.52 12.48
CA SER A 712 -11.48 37.40 13.44
C SER A 712 -12.14 36.09 13.00
N ILE A 713 -12.54 35.96 11.73
CA ILE A 713 -13.03 34.73 11.13
C ILE A 713 -11.90 34.09 10.33
N ASN A 714 -11.67 32.78 10.53
CA ASN A 714 -10.68 32.01 9.79
C ASN A 714 -11.33 31.24 8.64
N TYR A 715 -10.88 31.51 7.43
CA TYR A 715 -11.29 30.83 6.22
C TYR A 715 -10.23 29.79 5.84
N PRO A 716 -10.62 28.53 5.64
CA PRO A 716 -9.70 27.51 5.16
C PRO A 716 -9.10 27.87 3.81
N PHE A 717 -7.83 27.54 3.56
CA PHE A 717 -7.15 27.95 2.34
C PHE A 717 -7.88 27.53 1.04
N TYR A 718 -8.53 26.36 1.05
CA TYR A 718 -9.29 25.83 -0.11
C TYR A 718 -10.59 26.59 -0.44
N THR A 719 -11.05 27.54 0.39
CA THR A 719 -12.22 28.38 0.07
C THR A 719 -11.82 29.71 -0.57
N ILE A 720 -10.53 30.00 -0.62
CA ILE A 720 -9.97 31.24 -1.14
C ILE A 720 -9.86 31.14 -2.65
N ASN A 721 -10.26 32.20 -3.35
CA ASN A 721 -10.07 32.35 -4.78
C ASN A 721 -9.09 33.50 -5.07
N ILE A 722 -8.29 33.33 -6.10
CA ILE A 722 -7.38 34.35 -6.64
C ILE A 722 -7.65 34.50 -8.13
N LYS A 723 -7.95 35.71 -8.58
CA LYS A 723 -8.31 36.00 -9.98
C LYS A 723 -7.78 37.34 -10.46
N LEU A 724 -7.56 37.46 -11.76
CA LEU A 724 -7.09 38.69 -12.39
C LEU A 724 -8.24 39.70 -12.47
N SER A 725 -7.94 40.97 -12.17
CA SER A 725 -8.93 42.06 -12.21
C SER A 725 -8.91 42.81 -13.55
N LYS A 726 -7.80 42.75 -14.29
CA LYS A 726 -7.62 43.44 -15.60
C LYS A 726 -6.75 42.62 -16.56
N TYR A 727 -7.17 42.55 -17.83
CA TYR A 727 -6.49 41.82 -18.91
C TYR A 727 -5.69 42.75 -19.82
N ASN A 728 -4.69 43.44 -19.25
CA ASN A 728 -3.88 44.38 -20.01
C ASN A 728 -2.64 43.70 -20.60
N LYS A 729 -2.27 44.03 -21.85
CA LYS A 729 -1.04 43.55 -22.51
C LYS A 729 0.25 44.11 -21.89
N SER A 730 0.18 45.29 -21.28
CA SER A 730 1.30 45.98 -20.62
C SER A 730 0.84 46.73 -19.35
N GLY A 731 1.77 47.20 -18.51
CA GLY A 731 1.49 48.01 -17.32
C GLY A 731 1.59 47.23 -16.00
N LEU A 732 0.77 47.59 -15.00
CA LEU A 732 0.67 46.80 -13.76
C LEU A 732 -0.27 45.61 -13.98
N ILE A 733 0.00 44.49 -13.30
CA ILE A 733 -0.94 43.36 -13.23
C ILE A 733 -1.82 43.58 -12.01
N TYR A 734 -3.13 43.55 -12.18
CA TYR A 734 -4.10 43.70 -11.10
C TYR A 734 -4.80 42.37 -10.86
N PHE A 735 -4.93 41.98 -9.60
CA PHE A 735 -5.64 40.76 -9.21
C PHE A 735 -6.28 40.97 -7.84
N GLU A 736 -7.28 40.15 -7.53
CA GLU A 736 -7.93 40.15 -6.23
C GLU A 736 -7.90 38.76 -5.60
N VAL A 737 -7.75 38.74 -4.28
CA VAL A 737 -7.95 37.56 -3.44
C VAL A 737 -9.30 37.72 -2.75
N CYS A 738 -10.18 36.75 -2.92
CA CYS A 738 -11.53 36.81 -2.39
C CYS A 738 -11.94 35.52 -1.67
N VAL A 739 -12.80 35.70 -0.66
CA VAL A 739 -13.52 34.62 0.02
C VAL A 739 -14.91 35.13 0.37
N ASN A 740 -15.94 34.44 -0.13
CA ASN A 740 -17.33 34.91 -0.09
C ASN A 740 -17.41 36.34 -0.67
N ASP A 741 -18.04 37.28 0.04
CA ASP A 741 -18.17 38.69 -0.37
C ASP A 741 -16.96 39.56 -0.02
N LEU A 742 -15.99 39.02 0.71
CA LEU A 742 -14.79 39.73 1.14
C LEU A 742 -13.71 39.65 0.05
N LYS A 743 -13.09 40.79 -0.25
CA LYS A 743 -12.00 40.87 -1.23
C LYS A 743 -10.92 41.86 -0.84
N GLU A 744 -9.71 41.55 -1.26
CA GLU A 744 -8.54 42.41 -1.19
C GLU A 744 -7.90 42.48 -2.59
N GLU A 745 -7.75 43.69 -3.11
CA GLU A 745 -7.21 43.95 -4.45
C GLU A 745 -5.73 44.33 -4.37
N PHE A 746 -4.94 43.74 -5.26
CA PHE A 746 -3.50 43.90 -5.34
C PHE A 746 -3.06 44.37 -6.73
N SER A 747 -1.90 45.01 -6.78
CA SER A 747 -1.14 45.18 -8.01
C SER A 747 0.25 44.59 -7.90
N LEU A 748 0.69 43.91 -8.95
CA LEU A 748 2.08 43.50 -9.16
C LEU A 748 2.78 44.51 -10.08
N LYS A 749 3.88 45.07 -9.58
CA LYS A 749 4.85 45.87 -10.35
C LYS A 749 6.16 45.10 -10.47
N ILE A 750 6.70 45.01 -11.68
CA ILE A 750 8.05 44.49 -11.94
C ILE A 750 8.89 45.62 -12.52
N GLU A 751 9.94 46.02 -11.80
CA GLU A 751 10.86 47.08 -12.22
C GLU A 751 12.26 46.81 -11.67
N LYS A 752 13.30 47.06 -12.47
CA LYS A 752 14.72 46.95 -12.04
C LYS A 752 15.03 45.59 -11.37
N LYS A 753 14.55 44.49 -11.96
CA LYS A 753 14.66 43.11 -11.43
C LYS A 753 14.03 42.87 -10.05
N LYS A 754 13.14 43.75 -9.59
CA LYS A 754 12.37 43.54 -8.37
C LYS A 754 10.90 43.43 -8.71
N TYR A 755 10.19 42.60 -7.96
CA TYR A 755 8.74 42.60 -7.95
C TYR A 755 8.25 43.18 -6.63
N THR A 756 7.08 43.79 -6.66
CA THR A 756 6.41 44.26 -5.45
C THR A 756 4.91 44.09 -5.61
N PHE A 757 4.32 43.39 -4.65
CA PHE A 757 2.87 43.36 -4.46
C PHE A 757 2.47 44.52 -3.56
N SER A 758 1.48 45.28 -4.00
CA SER A 758 0.92 46.38 -3.22
C SER A 758 -0.59 46.23 -3.13
N HIS A 759 -1.11 46.40 -1.93
CA HIS A 759 -2.54 46.60 -1.70
C HIS A 759 -3.05 47.79 -2.51
N LYS A 760 -4.30 47.70 -3.00
CA LYS A 760 -4.98 48.77 -3.73
C LYS A 760 -6.29 49.14 -3.08
N ASN A 761 -7.14 48.16 -2.80
CA ASN A 761 -8.47 48.40 -2.27
C ASN A 761 -9.01 47.14 -1.57
N GLY A 762 -10.11 47.28 -0.84
CA GLY A 762 -10.74 46.17 -0.11
C GLY A 762 -10.17 45.97 1.29
N ILE A 763 -10.52 44.83 1.89
CA ILE A 763 -10.13 44.51 3.27
C ILE A 763 -8.65 44.09 3.37
N TYR A 764 -8.11 44.03 4.58
CA TYR A 764 -6.78 43.48 4.82
C TYR A 764 -6.90 42.07 5.37
N PHE A 765 -6.46 41.08 4.61
CA PHE A 765 -6.37 39.70 5.06
C PHE A 765 -5.04 39.41 5.76
N THR A 766 -5.09 38.48 6.71
CA THR A 766 -3.91 37.94 7.39
C THR A 766 -3.82 36.44 7.17
N VAL A 767 -2.67 35.93 6.77
CA VAL A 767 -2.39 34.49 6.64
C VAL A 767 -1.90 33.96 7.98
N LYS A 768 -2.61 32.98 8.55
CA LYS A 768 -2.19 32.26 9.76
C LYS A 768 -1.56 30.93 9.36
N ILE A 769 -0.31 30.69 9.76
CA ILE A 769 0.44 29.45 9.54
C ILE A 769 0.67 28.79 10.90
N ASN A 770 -0.03 27.70 11.20
CA ASN A 770 -0.10 27.10 12.55
C ASN A 770 -0.65 28.08 13.62
N LYS A 771 -0.59 27.70 14.91
CA LYS A 771 -1.06 28.53 16.05
C LYS A 771 -0.18 29.75 16.36
N TYR A 772 0.99 29.90 15.74
CA TYR A 772 2.05 30.81 16.24
C TYR A 772 2.56 31.84 15.23
N LYS A 773 2.14 31.80 13.96
CA LYS A 773 2.62 32.74 12.93
C LYS A 773 1.44 33.35 12.18
N GLU A 774 1.30 34.67 12.26
CA GLU A 774 0.32 35.45 11.51
C GLU A 774 1.08 36.52 10.71
N VAL A 775 0.84 36.60 9.40
CA VAL A 775 1.49 37.56 8.50
C VAL A 775 0.46 38.21 7.57
N PRO A 776 0.52 39.53 7.30
CA PRO A 776 -0.36 40.18 6.33
C PRO A 776 -0.28 39.51 4.96
N LEU A 777 -1.41 39.41 4.24
CA LEU A 777 -1.45 38.73 2.95
C LEU A 777 -0.49 39.37 1.93
N VAL A 778 -0.34 40.69 1.92
CA VAL A 778 0.64 41.38 1.06
C VAL A 778 2.08 40.97 1.36
N GLU A 779 2.44 40.76 2.62
CA GLU A 779 3.77 40.29 3.03
C GLU A 779 3.97 38.83 2.62
N TYR A 780 2.94 38.01 2.82
CA TYR A 780 2.92 36.62 2.38
C TYR A 780 3.16 36.52 0.86
N LEU A 781 2.45 37.29 0.04
CA LEU A 781 2.60 37.29 -1.43
C LEU A 781 3.98 37.80 -1.90
N ASN A 782 4.63 38.69 -1.14
CA ASN A 782 6.00 39.10 -1.48
C ASN A 782 7.02 37.99 -1.20
N ASN A 783 6.78 37.13 -0.20
CA ASN A 783 7.63 35.99 0.12
C ASN A 783 7.31 34.74 -0.72
N GLU A 784 6.03 34.48 -0.97
CA GLU A 784 5.48 33.35 -1.72
C GLU A 784 4.64 33.88 -2.89
N PRO A 785 5.28 34.36 -3.98
CA PRO A 785 4.58 34.99 -5.09
C PRO A 785 3.66 34.01 -5.83
N PRO A 786 2.47 34.45 -6.27
CA PRO A 786 1.59 33.65 -7.11
C PRO A 786 2.18 33.42 -8.50
N LEU A 787 1.78 32.33 -9.13
CA LEU A 787 2.06 32.01 -10.52
C LEU A 787 1.08 32.76 -11.42
N ILE A 788 1.57 33.54 -12.38
CA ILE A 788 0.75 34.30 -13.34
C ILE A 788 1.10 33.87 -14.76
N TRP A 789 0.11 33.37 -15.49
CA TRP A 789 0.27 32.79 -16.82
C TRP A 789 -0.25 33.73 -17.90
N PHE A 790 0.40 33.67 -19.06
CA PHE A 790 0.18 34.51 -20.21
C PHE A 790 -0.25 33.69 -21.43
N VAL A 791 -0.98 34.34 -22.34
CA VAL A 791 -1.57 33.70 -23.53
C VAL A 791 -0.55 33.08 -24.50
N ASP A 792 0.74 33.40 -24.37
CA ASP A 792 1.84 32.77 -25.12
C ASP A 792 2.35 31.47 -24.45
N GLY A 793 1.64 30.97 -23.43
CA GLY A 793 2.01 29.80 -22.63
C GLY A 793 3.13 30.04 -21.63
N SER A 794 3.68 31.26 -21.58
CA SER A 794 4.64 31.64 -20.56
C SER A 794 3.97 31.91 -19.23
N TYR A 795 4.71 31.78 -18.13
CA TYR A 795 4.24 32.19 -16.82
C TYR A 795 5.35 32.89 -16.02
N ILE A 796 4.96 33.71 -15.05
CA ILE A 796 5.87 34.33 -14.10
C ILE A 796 5.59 33.85 -12.68
N GLU A 797 6.66 33.77 -11.89
CA GLU A 797 6.64 33.67 -10.43
C GLU A 797 7.46 34.84 -9.89
N GLY A 798 6.79 35.85 -9.35
CA GLY A 798 7.45 37.12 -9.02
C GLY A 798 8.05 37.80 -10.26
N ASN A 799 9.37 37.83 -10.37
CA ASN A 799 10.14 38.35 -11.51
C ASN A 799 10.85 37.26 -12.33
N ILE A 800 10.51 35.98 -12.13
CA ILE A 800 11.04 34.84 -12.89
C ILE A 800 10.04 34.44 -13.96
N LEU A 801 10.39 34.56 -15.23
CA LEU A 801 9.61 34.17 -16.40
C LEU A 801 10.03 32.79 -16.89
N VAL A 802 9.08 31.89 -17.11
CA VAL A 802 9.30 30.59 -17.74
C VAL A 802 8.53 30.55 -19.06
N LYS A 803 9.20 30.17 -20.14
CA LYS A 803 8.58 30.03 -21.47
C LYS A 803 8.65 28.58 -21.97
N PRO A 804 7.55 28.03 -22.54
CA PRO A 804 7.61 26.80 -23.30
C PRO A 804 8.26 27.06 -24.67
N ASN A 805 9.11 26.14 -25.12
CA ASN A 805 9.77 26.24 -26.44
C ASN A 805 8.92 25.65 -27.57
N SER A 806 7.96 24.78 -27.23
CA SER A 806 7.00 24.19 -28.16
C SER A 806 5.70 23.90 -27.43
N MET A 807 4.59 23.96 -28.15
CA MET A 807 3.29 23.51 -27.68
C MET A 807 2.92 22.21 -28.41
N THR A 808 2.20 21.33 -27.73
CA THR A 808 1.69 20.08 -28.31
C THR A 808 0.68 20.34 -29.44
N TYR A 809 -0.07 21.44 -29.35
CA TYR A 809 -0.98 21.91 -30.39
C TYR A 809 -0.56 23.29 -30.91
N THR A 810 -0.51 23.45 -32.23
CA THR A 810 -0.36 24.74 -32.92
C THR A 810 -1.69 25.26 -33.49
N GLU A 811 -2.62 24.34 -33.75
CA GLU A 811 -4.00 24.64 -34.14
C GLU A 811 -4.96 23.85 -33.26
N PHE A 812 -6.03 24.48 -32.81
CA PHE A 812 -7.00 23.82 -31.94
C PHE A 812 -7.77 22.79 -32.78
N PRO A 813 -7.74 21.49 -32.44
CA PRO A 813 -8.28 20.46 -33.30
C PRO A 813 -9.78 20.68 -33.59
N PRO A 814 -10.22 20.75 -34.87
CA PRO A 814 -11.64 20.97 -35.19
C PRO A 814 -12.58 19.90 -34.59
N ILE A 815 -12.08 18.67 -34.43
CA ILE A 815 -12.80 17.56 -33.77
C ILE A 815 -13.11 17.82 -32.30
N ASN A 816 -12.41 18.76 -31.66
CA ASN A 816 -12.63 19.16 -30.27
C ASN A 816 -13.66 20.29 -30.13
N ILE A 817 -14.25 20.76 -31.24
CA ILE A 817 -15.21 21.87 -31.26
C ILE A 817 -16.62 21.31 -31.47
N LEU A 818 -17.55 21.74 -30.62
CA LEU A 818 -18.94 21.32 -30.59
C LEU A 818 -19.84 22.55 -30.74
N THR A 819 -20.61 22.61 -31.82
CA THR A 819 -21.54 23.71 -32.06
C THR A 819 -22.93 23.34 -31.55
N TRP A 820 -23.50 24.15 -30.66
CA TRP A 820 -24.83 23.97 -30.10
C TRP A 820 -25.75 25.15 -30.49
N ASP A 821 -27.05 24.91 -30.46
CA ASP A 821 -28.06 25.97 -30.64
C ASP A 821 -28.34 26.69 -29.32
N TRP A 822 -28.11 28.01 -29.27
CA TRP A 822 -28.24 28.83 -28.05
C TRP A 822 -29.30 29.94 -28.19
N THR A 823 -30.22 29.84 -29.16
CA THR A 823 -31.21 30.88 -29.45
C THR A 823 -32.12 31.25 -28.27
N THR A 824 -32.40 30.30 -27.38
CA THR A 824 -33.24 30.50 -26.18
C THR A 824 -32.45 30.94 -24.95
N THR A 825 -31.12 31.08 -25.06
CA THR A 825 -30.23 31.39 -23.94
C THR A 825 -29.83 32.86 -23.98
N ASN A 826 -29.98 33.54 -22.86
CA ASN A 826 -29.36 34.84 -22.66
C ASN A 826 -27.86 34.63 -22.41
N ILE A 827 -27.07 34.75 -23.48
CA ILE A 827 -25.62 34.55 -23.44
C ILE A 827 -24.88 35.53 -22.50
N LYS A 828 -25.55 36.54 -21.94
CA LYS A 828 -24.97 37.46 -20.93
C LYS A 828 -25.20 36.99 -19.49
N LYS A 829 -25.99 35.93 -19.27
CA LYS A 829 -26.27 35.34 -17.96
C LYS A 829 -25.56 33.99 -17.82
N GLU A 830 -24.50 33.94 -17.01
CA GLU A 830 -23.71 32.73 -16.78
C GLU A 830 -24.42 31.74 -15.85
N SER A 831 -24.64 32.15 -14.60
CA SER A 831 -25.10 31.26 -13.53
C SER A 831 -26.62 31.14 -13.48
N GLN A 832 -27.10 29.92 -13.21
CA GLN A 832 -28.52 29.67 -12.97
C GLN A 832 -28.95 30.08 -11.55
N GLY A 833 -27.99 30.17 -10.61
CA GLY A 833 -28.23 30.45 -9.19
C GLY A 833 -29.19 29.47 -8.51
N LEU A 834 -29.52 29.75 -7.25
CA LEU A 834 -30.40 28.87 -6.45
C LEU A 834 -31.85 28.80 -6.96
N ASN A 835 -32.27 29.73 -7.80
CA ASN A 835 -33.62 29.81 -8.35
C ASN A 835 -33.72 29.22 -9.76
N LYS A 836 -32.62 28.71 -10.32
CA LYS A 836 -32.55 28.06 -11.64
C LYS A 836 -33.08 28.95 -12.77
N ASP A 837 -32.44 30.09 -13.00
CA ASP A 837 -32.78 31.00 -14.11
C ASP A 837 -32.69 30.27 -15.47
N GLU A 838 -33.83 30.04 -16.10
CA GLU A 838 -33.96 29.24 -17.33
C GLU A 838 -33.30 29.90 -18.54
N GLU A 839 -33.06 31.21 -18.49
CA GLU A 839 -32.38 31.95 -19.55
C GLU A 839 -30.85 31.84 -19.45
N SER A 840 -30.30 31.32 -18.34
CA SER A 840 -28.86 31.26 -18.10
C SER A 840 -28.14 30.19 -18.95
N ILE A 841 -26.85 30.39 -19.16
CA ILE A 841 -25.97 29.44 -19.85
C ILE A 841 -25.89 28.12 -19.09
N GLN A 842 -25.66 28.17 -17.77
CA GLN A 842 -25.57 26.97 -16.94
C GLN A 842 -26.88 26.17 -16.96
N TYR A 843 -28.05 26.80 -16.87
CA TYR A 843 -29.34 26.08 -16.94
C TYR A 843 -29.50 25.36 -18.29
N ASN A 844 -29.27 26.06 -19.40
CA ASN A 844 -29.39 25.47 -20.73
C ASN A 844 -28.35 24.37 -21.00
N LEU A 845 -27.13 24.52 -20.47
CA LEU A 845 -26.13 23.45 -20.47
C LEU A 845 -26.64 22.23 -19.71
N ILE A 846 -27.04 22.40 -18.44
CA ILE A 846 -27.54 21.32 -17.58
C ILE A 846 -28.76 20.63 -18.21
N SER A 847 -29.68 21.40 -18.79
CA SER A 847 -30.86 20.87 -19.48
C SER A 847 -30.46 19.96 -20.64
N LYS A 848 -29.56 20.41 -21.53
CA LYS A 848 -29.03 19.57 -22.63
C LYS A 848 -28.27 18.34 -22.14
N LEU A 849 -27.51 18.48 -21.06
CA LEU A 849 -26.83 17.33 -20.44
C LEU A 849 -27.85 16.31 -19.90
N LYS A 850 -28.95 16.76 -19.29
CA LYS A 850 -30.06 15.88 -18.87
C LYS A 850 -30.73 15.22 -20.07
N ASP A 851 -31.05 15.98 -21.11
CA ASP A 851 -31.73 15.49 -22.32
C ASP A 851 -30.89 14.44 -23.08
N SER A 852 -29.56 14.51 -22.98
CA SER A 852 -28.68 13.51 -23.58
C SER A 852 -28.88 12.10 -23.00
N ASN A 853 -29.48 11.96 -21.81
CA ASN A 853 -29.67 10.71 -21.07
C ASN A 853 -28.38 9.89 -20.84
N LYS A 854 -27.21 10.51 -21.04
CA LYS A 854 -25.89 9.89 -20.96
C LYS A 854 -25.35 9.82 -19.54
N TYR A 855 -25.63 10.83 -18.72
CA TYR A 855 -25.01 11.01 -17.41
C TYR A 855 -25.80 10.34 -16.29
N LYS A 856 -25.08 9.93 -15.24
CA LYS A 856 -25.68 9.41 -14.00
C LYS A 856 -25.68 10.43 -12.88
N ILE A 857 -24.73 11.37 -12.93
CA ILE A 857 -24.62 12.47 -11.98
C ILE A 857 -24.39 13.75 -12.78
N ILE A 858 -25.15 14.80 -12.44
CA ILE A 858 -24.87 16.18 -12.85
C ILE A 858 -24.87 17.01 -11.58
N PHE A 859 -23.77 17.72 -11.35
CA PHE A 859 -23.52 18.48 -10.14
C PHE A 859 -23.22 19.93 -10.52
N ASP A 860 -24.00 20.86 -9.94
CA ASP A 860 -23.81 22.30 -10.03
C ASP A 860 -22.78 22.74 -8.97
N ASP A 861 -21.53 22.85 -9.40
CA ASP A 861 -20.42 23.19 -8.52
C ASP A 861 -20.12 24.70 -8.49
N ASP A 862 -20.90 25.51 -9.23
CA ASP A 862 -20.84 26.99 -9.28
C ASP A 862 -20.70 27.58 -7.87
N ASN A 863 -19.74 28.50 -7.67
CA ASN A 863 -19.42 29.32 -6.48
C ASN A 863 -17.93 29.19 -6.08
N SER A 864 -17.42 30.15 -5.29
CA SER A 864 -16.02 30.18 -4.84
C SER A 864 -15.44 28.82 -4.40
N GLY A 865 -14.26 28.50 -4.92
CA GLY A 865 -13.55 27.25 -4.64
C GLY A 865 -14.13 26.01 -5.33
N GLU A 866 -14.87 26.19 -6.42
CA GLU A 866 -15.31 25.11 -7.32
C GLU A 866 -14.16 24.36 -7.99
N ILE A 867 -14.48 23.17 -8.49
CA ILE A 867 -13.66 22.35 -9.37
C ILE A 867 -13.93 22.77 -10.83
N ALA A 868 -15.20 22.97 -11.18
CA ALA A 868 -15.72 23.47 -12.46
C ALA A 868 -17.11 24.09 -12.21
N ASP A 869 -17.74 24.73 -13.20
CA ASP A 869 -19.11 25.24 -13.04
C ASP A 869 -20.12 24.09 -12.95
N VAL A 870 -20.02 23.14 -13.89
CA VAL A 870 -20.88 21.96 -13.95
C VAL A 870 -20.00 20.72 -14.11
N ILE A 871 -20.31 19.70 -13.34
CA ILE A 871 -19.61 18.41 -13.38
C ILE A 871 -20.62 17.35 -13.79
N ALA A 872 -20.33 16.62 -14.87
CA ALA A 872 -21.16 15.52 -15.32
C ALA A 872 -20.37 14.21 -15.30
N ILE A 873 -20.97 13.16 -14.77
CA ILE A 873 -20.34 11.84 -14.65
C ILE A 873 -21.12 10.83 -15.48
N GLU A 874 -20.46 10.29 -16.48
CA GLU A 874 -20.91 9.19 -17.32
C GLU A 874 -20.30 7.87 -16.81
N GLU A 875 -21.08 6.81 -16.93
CA GLU A 875 -20.66 5.46 -16.62
C GLU A 875 -20.73 4.56 -17.86
N ASP A 876 -19.58 4.05 -18.29
CA ASP A 876 -19.49 2.92 -19.21
C ASP A 876 -19.32 1.64 -18.37
N GLN A 877 -20.44 0.98 -18.08
CA GLN A 877 -20.49 -0.24 -17.27
C GLN A 877 -19.74 -1.40 -17.94
N LEU A 878 -19.81 -1.51 -19.27
CA LEU A 878 -19.20 -2.59 -20.03
C LEU A 878 -17.67 -2.50 -20.00
N LYS A 879 -17.11 -1.29 -20.11
CA LYS A 879 -15.66 -1.07 -20.07
C LYS A 879 -15.12 -0.81 -18.66
N ARG A 880 -15.96 -0.85 -17.61
CA ARG A 880 -15.61 -0.43 -16.24
C ARG A 880 -14.85 0.90 -16.26
N LYS A 881 -15.46 1.89 -16.89
CA LYS A 881 -14.84 3.19 -17.12
C LYS A 881 -15.80 4.30 -16.71
N MET A 882 -15.27 5.22 -15.93
CA MET A 882 -15.95 6.44 -15.52
C MET A 882 -15.39 7.60 -16.33
N ILE A 883 -16.28 8.37 -16.93
CA ILE A 883 -15.91 9.57 -17.67
C ILE A 883 -16.44 10.77 -16.88
N ILE A 884 -15.51 11.57 -16.35
CA ILE A 884 -15.81 12.79 -15.61
C ILE A 884 -15.58 13.97 -16.55
N GLU A 885 -16.67 14.67 -16.89
CA GLU A 885 -16.68 15.81 -17.78
C GLU A 885 -16.84 17.08 -16.94
N LEU A 886 -15.83 17.96 -16.99
CA LEU A 886 -15.78 19.23 -16.26
C LEU A 886 -16.09 20.36 -17.24
N TYR A 887 -17.17 21.10 -16.99
CA TYR A 887 -17.63 22.19 -17.84
C TYR A 887 -17.36 23.52 -17.16
N HIS A 888 -16.63 24.39 -17.87
CA HIS A 888 -16.38 25.76 -17.45
C HIS A 888 -17.22 26.71 -18.30
N CYS A 889 -18.14 27.43 -17.69
CA CYS A 889 -19.09 28.31 -18.36
C CYS A 889 -18.61 29.74 -18.28
N LYS A 890 -18.83 30.51 -19.35
CA LYS A 890 -18.63 31.96 -19.28
C LYS A 890 -19.66 32.72 -20.09
N TYR A 891 -20.18 33.81 -19.51
CA TYR A 891 -21.03 34.74 -20.26
C TYR A 891 -20.26 35.50 -21.34
N SER A 892 -21.03 36.06 -22.26
CA SER A 892 -20.61 36.94 -23.34
C SER A 892 -20.72 38.40 -22.92
N GLN A 893 -19.70 39.21 -23.20
CA GLN A 893 -19.81 40.67 -23.04
C GLN A 893 -20.71 41.31 -24.11
N GLY A 894 -20.90 40.65 -25.27
CA GLY A 894 -21.72 41.14 -26.38
C GLY A 894 -23.12 40.54 -26.44
N GLU A 895 -24.06 41.28 -27.05
CA GLU A 895 -25.46 40.85 -27.29
C GLU A 895 -25.58 39.72 -28.33
N LYS A 896 -24.58 39.56 -29.21
CA LYS A 896 -24.58 38.56 -30.30
C LYS A 896 -23.28 37.76 -30.32
N PRO A 897 -23.33 36.48 -30.79
CA PRO A 897 -22.13 35.68 -30.98
C PRO A 897 -21.10 36.34 -31.91
N GLY A 898 -19.84 36.31 -31.49
CA GLY A 898 -18.72 36.98 -32.16
C GLY A 898 -17.39 36.28 -31.91
N SER A 899 -16.29 37.01 -32.00
CA SER A 899 -14.91 36.52 -31.84
C SER A 899 -14.12 37.37 -30.84
N ARG A 900 -14.74 37.67 -29.70
CA ARG A 900 -14.15 38.50 -28.64
C ARG A 900 -13.22 37.63 -27.80
N VAL A 901 -11.96 38.03 -27.68
CA VAL A 901 -10.94 37.26 -26.95
C VAL A 901 -11.12 37.38 -25.43
N ASP A 902 -11.63 38.53 -24.96
CA ASP A 902 -11.91 38.78 -23.55
C ASP A 902 -12.90 37.76 -22.94
N ASP A 903 -13.81 37.24 -23.76
CA ASP A 903 -14.77 36.20 -23.39
C ASP A 903 -14.08 34.84 -23.08
N PHE A 904 -12.79 34.68 -23.41
CA PHE A 904 -12.03 33.43 -23.26
C PHE A 904 -10.95 33.43 -22.17
N TYR A 905 -10.40 34.58 -21.76
CA TYR A 905 -9.25 34.60 -20.84
C TYR A 905 -9.55 33.89 -19.51
N GLU A 906 -10.66 34.24 -18.87
CA GLU A 906 -11.03 33.68 -17.58
C GLU A 906 -11.35 32.17 -17.68
N VAL A 907 -12.15 31.78 -18.67
CA VAL A 907 -12.62 30.39 -18.81
C VAL A 907 -11.49 29.44 -19.20
N CYS A 908 -10.53 29.88 -20.02
CA CYS A 908 -9.32 29.11 -20.31
C CYS A 908 -8.48 28.93 -19.03
N GLY A 909 -8.34 29.99 -18.23
CA GLY A 909 -7.64 29.92 -16.94
C GLY A 909 -8.31 28.97 -15.94
N GLN A 910 -9.64 28.99 -15.83
CA GLN A 910 -10.42 28.07 -14.99
C GLN A 910 -10.27 26.61 -15.47
N SER A 911 -10.31 26.38 -16.79
CA SER A 911 -10.16 25.06 -17.39
C SER A 911 -8.82 24.39 -17.08
N GLU A 912 -7.77 25.19 -16.91
CA GLU A 912 -6.44 24.70 -16.51
C GLU A 912 -6.32 24.50 -15.00
N LYS A 913 -6.90 25.38 -14.18
CA LYS A 913 -6.85 25.32 -12.70
C LYS A 913 -7.40 24.02 -12.13
N CYS A 914 -8.32 23.36 -12.83
CA CYS A 914 -8.93 22.13 -12.36
C CYS A 914 -7.93 20.95 -12.23
N ILE A 915 -6.72 21.06 -12.81
CA ILE A 915 -5.73 19.96 -12.80
C ILE A 915 -5.33 19.45 -11.43
N LYS A 916 -5.42 20.32 -10.42
CA LYS A 916 -5.07 19.99 -9.04
C LYS A 916 -5.92 18.85 -8.48
N TRP A 917 -7.14 18.67 -9.00
CA TRP A 917 -8.06 17.63 -8.58
C TRP A 917 -7.80 16.27 -9.25
N PHE A 918 -6.95 16.21 -10.29
CA PHE A 918 -6.64 14.96 -11.00
C PHE A 918 -5.56 14.13 -10.32
N LYS A 919 -4.76 14.73 -9.41
CA LYS A 919 -3.77 14.01 -8.62
C LYS A 919 -4.40 12.95 -7.71
N ASP A 920 -5.63 13.20 -7.24
CA ASP A 920 -6.34 12.33 -6.32
C ASP A 920 -7.86 12.37 -6.57
N SER A 921 -8.35 11.36 -7.30
CA SER A 921 -9.77 11.21 -7.59
C SER A 921 -10.61 10.94 -6.33
N ASN A 922 -10.07 10.35 -5.27
CA ASN A 922 -10.82 10.20 -4.02
C ASN A 922 -11.10 11.57 -3.40
N TYR A 923 -10.08 12.43 -3.39
CA TYR A 923 -10.21 13.80 -2.91
C TYR A 923 -11.22 14.62 -3.73
N PHE A 924 -11.29 14.40 -5.05
CA PHE A 924 -12.32 14.99 -5.91
C PHE A 924 -13.74 14.64 -5.42
N PHE A 925 -14.05 13.37 -5.15
CA PHE A 925 -15.38 12.98 -4.67
C PHE A 925 -15.65 13.46 -3.24
N ASP A 926 -14.65 13.45 -2.36
CA ASP A 926 -14.77 14.01 -1.01
C ASP A 926 -15.14 15.49 -1.04
N ARG A 927 -14.61 16.23 -2.01
CA ARG A 927 -14.96 17.63 -2.24
C ARG A 927 -16.43 17.80 -2.62
N LEU A 928 -16.96 16.98 -3.54
CA LEU A 928 -18.37 17.05 -3.95
C LEU A 928 -19.32 16.76 -2.79
N ILE A 929 -19.05 15.68 -2.02
CA ILE A 929 -19.86 15.29 -0.85
C ILE A 929 -19.88 16.42 0.18
N LYS A 930 -18.73 17.05 0.43
CA LYS A 930 -18.61 18.17 1.37
C LYS A 930 -19.39 19.39 0.90
N ARG A 931 -19.25 19.80 -0.37
CA ARG A 931 -19.96 20.98 -0.92
C ARG A 931 -21.47 20.79 -0.94
N GLU A 932 -21.94 19.58 -1.22
CA GLU A 932 -23.37 19.26 -1.12
C GLU A 932 -23.87 19.37 0.32
N SER A 933 -23.15 18.76 1.27
CA SER A 933 -23.52 18.79 2.68
C SER A 933 -23.57 20.22 3.22
N ASP A 934 -22.56 21.05 2.88
CA ASP A 934 -22.51 22.45 3.28
C ASP A 934 -23.67 23.28 2.69
N GLN A 935 -24.06 23.02 1.43
CA GLN A 935 -25.17 23.72 0.77
C GLN A 935 -26.53 23.35 1.37
N ILE A 936 -26.77 22.04 1.58
CA ILE A 936 -28.00 21.54 2.21
C ILE A 936 -28.16 22.16 3.59
N ASN A 937 -27.09 22.16 4.41
CA ASN A 937 -27.13 22.72 5.75
C ASN A 937 -27.43 24.23 5.79
N ARG A 938 -27.08 24.97 4.74
CA ARG A 938 -27.28 26.43 4.66
C ARG A 938 -28.61 26.85 4.05
N THR A 939 -29.09 26.12 3.04
CA THR A 939 -30.18 26.59 2.15
C THR A 939 -31.30 25.58 1.94
N SER A 940 -31.13 24.34 2.40
CA SER A 940 -32.03 23.21 2.10
C SER A 940 -32.22 22.91 0.60
N LYS A 941 -31.42 23.52 -0.29
CA LYS A 941 -31.40 23.25 -1.73
C LYS A 941 -30.16 22.42 -2.07
N SER A 942 -30.30 21.47 -3.00
CA SER A 942 -29.22 20.58 -3.45
C SER A 942 -28.45 21.20 -4.63
N ARG A 943 -27.15 20.89 -4.72
CA ARG A 943 -26.31 21.13 -5.90
C ARG A 943 -26.46 20.04 -6.95
N ILE A 944 -27.05 18.92 -6.57
CA ILE A 944 -27.18 17.75 -7.44
C ILE A 944 -28.39 17.96 -8.35
N GLU A 945 -28.12 18.18 -9.62
CA GLU A 945 -29.12 18.37 -10.67
C GLU A 945 -29.65 17.04 -11.22
N LEU A 946 -28.81 15.99 -11.17
CA LEU A 946 -29.15 14.62 -11.50
C LEU A 946 -28.40 13.67 -10.56
N GLY A 947 -29.12 12.71 -9.95
CA GLY A 947 -28.58 11.79 -8.95
C GLY A 947 -28.88 12.23 -7.52
N ASN A 948 -28.08 11.76 -6.55
CA ASN A 948 -28.16 12.14 -5.14
C ASN A 948 -26.81 11.91 -4.43
N ILE A 949 -26.70 12.31 -3.16
CA ILE A 949 -25.45 12.16 -2.40
C ILE A 949 -24.96 10.70 -2.32
N ASN A 950 -25.90 9.75 -2.18
CA ASN A 950 -25.56 8.32 -2.20
C ASN A 950 -24.99 7.89 -3.56
N SER A 951 -25.50 8.46 -4.67
CA SER A 951 -24.95 8.22 -6.01
C SER A 951 -23.50 8.70 -6.09
N ILE A 952 -23.16 9.86 -5.53
CA ILE A 952 -21.77 10.35 -5.46
C ILE A 952 -20.90 9.38 -4.65
N SER A 953 -21.38 8.89 -3.50
CA SER A 953 -20.67 7.88 -2.70
C SER A 953 -20.49 6.54 -3.44
N ILE A 954 -21.49 6.10 -4.20
CA ILE A 954 -21.42 4.91 -5.06
C ILE A 954 -20.33 5.09 -6.12
N PHE A 955 -20.28 6.24 -6.80
CA PHE A 955 -19.25 6.53 -7.80
C PHE A 955 -17.86 6.65 -7.17
N LYS A 956 -17.73 7.26 -5.98
CA LYS A 956 -16.49 7.21 -5.19
C LYS A 956 -16.03 5.76 -4.97
N ASN A 957 -16.93 4.88 -4.56
CA ASN A 957 -16.62 3.45 -4.38
C ASN A 957 -16.25 2.75 -5.69
N LYS A 958 -16.81 3.18 -6.83
CA LYS A 958 -16.47 2.64 -8.17
C LYS A 958 -15.03 2.91 -8.57
N LEU A 959 -14.37 3.96 -8.06
CA LEU A 959 -12.95 4.25 -8.34
C LEU A 959 -12.02 3.05 -8.10
N LYS A 960 -12.40 2.11 -7.24
CA LYS A 960 -11.65 0.89 -6.94
C LYS A 960 -11.55 -0.08 -8.12
N ARG A 961 -12.53 -0.05 -9.02
CA ARG A 961 -12.65 -0.99 -10.15
C ARG A 961 -12.79 -0.30 -11.50
N TYR A 962 -13.18 0.97 -11.49
CA TYR A 962 -13.38 1.75 -12.69
C TYR A 962 -12.14 2.58 -12.97
N SER A 963 -11.64 2.50 -14.19
CA SER A 963 -10.68 3.49 -14.68
C SER A 963 -11.38 4.85 -14.80
N VAL A 964 -10.69 5.92 -14.43
CA VAL A 964 -11.20 7.28 -14.56
C VAL A 964 -10.58 7.94 -15.77
N GLN A 965 -11.41 8.55 -16.60
CA GLN A 965 -10.98 9.48 -17.62
C GLN A 965 -11.61 10.84 -17.35
N TYR A 966 -10.76 11.86 -17.26
CA TYR A 966 -11.19 13.24 -17.20
C TYR A 966 -11.28 13.84 -18.61
N LYS A 967 -12.24 14.73 -18.82
CA LYS A 967 -12.35 15.60 -19.99
C LYS A 967 -12.73 17.00 -19.51
N VAL A 968 -12.15 18.01 -20.13
CA VAL A 968 -12.43 19.41 -19.80
C VAL A 968 -13.13 20.07 -20.98
N PHE A 969 -14.16 20.86 -20.69
CA PHE A 969 -14.97 21.58 -21.66
C PHE A 969 -15.00 23.05 -21.30
N ILE A 970 -14.75 23.90 -22.29
CA ILE A 970 -15.08 25.34 -22.25
C ILE A 970 -16.45 25.51 -22.90
N VAL A 971 -17.35 26.23 -22.24
CA VAL A 971 -18.69 26.56 -22.74
C VAL A 971 -18.79 28.08 -22.91
N GLN A 972 -18.67 28.53 -24.16
CA GLN A 972 -18.72 29.94 -24.51
C GLN A 972 -19.69 30.17 -25.69
N PRO A 973 -21.01 30.30 -25.41
CA PRO A 973 -22.02 30.48 -26.45
C PRO A 973 -21.94 31.85 -27.14
N GLY A 974 -21.27 32.83 -26.53
CA GLY A 974 -20.96 34.11 -27.16
C GLY A 974 -19.96 34.03 -28.31
N PHE A 975 -19.35 32.87 -28.55
CA PHE A 975 -18.40 32.65 -29.63
C PHE A 975 -19.02 31.87 -30.80
N SER A 976 -18.67 32.22 -32.04
CA SER A 976 -18.98 31.43 -33.23
C SER A 976 -17.69 30.97 -33.89
N TYR A 977 -17.53 29.66 -34.05
CA TYR A 977 -16.30 29.05 -34.56
C TYR A 977 -15.93 29.51 -35.97
N GLN A 978 -16.92 29.85 -36.81
CA GLN A 978 -16.68 30.39 -38.15
C GLN A 978 -15.87 31.70 -38.14
N LYS A 979 -15.76 32.35 -36.97
CA LYS A 979 -15.03 33.60 -36.76
C LYS A 979 -13.79 33.41 -35.88
N ILE A 980 -13.24 32.19 -35.77
CA ILE A 980 -12.02 31.97 -34.99
C ILE A 980 -10.89 32.85 -35.54
N ASN A 981 -10.25 33.60 -34.64
CA ASN A 981 -9.08 34.41 -34.96
C ASN A 981 -7.83 33.77 -34.34
N GLU A 982 -6.66 34.26 -34.75
CA GLU A 982 -5.37 33.72 -34.30
C GLU A 982 -5.20 33.81 -32.78
N GLU A 983 -5.67 34.89 -32.15
CA GLU A 983 -5.55 35.09 -30.69
C GLU A 983 -6.35 34.05 -29.89
N ILE A 984 -7.59 33.76 -30.29
CA ILE A 984 -8.43 32.72 -29.67
C ILE A 984 -7.85 31.33 -29.92
N ASN A 985 -7.38 31.05 -31.15
CA ASN A 985 -6.75 29.78 -31.47
C ASN A 985 -5.51 29.53 -30.59
N ASN A 986 -4.64 30.52 -30.46
CA ASN A 986 -3.42 30.42 -29.65
C ASN A 986 -3.74 30.19 -28.17
N LEU A 987 -4.73 30.90 -27.63
CA LEU A 987 -5.16 30.72 -26.23
C LEU A 987 -5.72 29.30 -25.99
N LEU A 988 -6.58 28.80 -26.89
CA LEU A 988 -7.11 27.44 -26.80
C LEU A 988 -6.03 26.37 -26.94
N CYS A 989 -5.06 26.56 -27.85
CA CYS A 989 -3.90 25.66 -28.01
C CYS A 989 -3.01 25.62 -26.77
N CYS A 990 -2.81 26.78 -26.14
CA CYS A 990 -2.06 26.89 -24.89
C CYS A 990 -2.72 26.05 -23.78
N SER A 991 -4.02 26.23 -23.55
CA SER A 991 -4.77 25.46 -22.55
C SER A 991 -4.83 23.96 -22.86
N ALA A 992 -5.08 23.60 -24.12
CA ALA A 992 -5.11 22.19 -24.54
C ALA A 992 -3.75 21.51 -24.35
N SER A 993 -2.66 22.19 -24.71
CA SER A 993 -1.30 21.66 -24.53
C SER A 993 -0.96 21.52 -23.04
N TYR A 994 -1.37 22.47 -22.19
CA TYR A 994 -1.17 22.36 -20.74
C TYR A 994 -1.80 21.11 -20.14
N LEU A 995 -3.08 20.87 -20.45
CA LEU A 995 -3.84 19.72 -19.97
C LEU A 995 -3.28 18.40 -20.50
N MET A 996 -2.83 18.38 -21.76
CA MET A 996 -2.27 17.18 -22.40
C MET A 996 -0.87 16.83 -21.85
N ASP A 997 0.02 17.81 -21.73
CA ASP A 997 1.43 17.55 -21.36
C ASP A 997 1.59 17.15 -19.89
N THR A 998 0.64 17.52 -19.03
CA THR A 998 0.68 17.25 -17.59
C THR A 998 -0.01 15.93 -17.25
N TYR A 999 -1.32 15.83 -17.47
CA TYR A 999 -2.15 14.69 -17.07
C TYR A 999 -2.80 13.95 -18.24
N ALA A 1000 -2.41 14.25 -19.48
CA ALA A 1000 -2.96 13.65 -20.70
C ALA A 1000 -4.48 13.85 -20.85
N ILE A 1001 -4.97 15.08 -20.61
CA ILE A 1001 -6.40 15.40 -20.58
C ILE A 1001 -6.82 16.17 -21.84
N PRO A 1002 -7.87 15.72 -22.54
CA PRO A 1002 -8.39 16.43 -23.70
C PRO A 1002 -9.24 17.65 -23.30
N LEU A 1003 -9.04 18.76 -24.01
CA LEU A 1003 -9.85 19.98 -23.94
C LEU A 1003 -10.82 20.05 -25.12
N LYS A 1004 -12.09 20.40 -24.86
CA LYS A 1004 -13.12 20.63 -25.87
C LYS A 1004 -13.75 22.01 -25.72
N LEU A 1005 -14.27 22.56 -26.82
CA LEU A 1005 -14.98 23.83 -26.86
C LEU A 1005 -16.43 23.61 -27.29
N ILE A 1006 -17.38 24.13 -26.52
CA ILE A 1006 -18.79 24.23 -26.88
C ILE A 1006 -19.11 25.71 -27.18
N CYS A 1007 -19.59 26.00 -28.37
CA CYS A 1007 -19.88 27.37 -28.82
C CYS A 1007 -21.13 27.44 -29.69
N SER A 1008 -21.48 28.64 -30.16
CA SER A 1008 -22.52 28.83 -31.17
C SER A 1008 -22.04 28.38 -32.55
N LYS A 1009 -23.01 28.04 -33.41
CA LYS A 1009 -22.77 27.62 -34.80
C LYS A 1009 -22.12 28.70 -35.67
#